data_AF-A0A510I672-F1
#
_entry.id   AF-A0A510I672-F1
#
_cell.length_a   1.000
_cell.length_b   1.000
_cell.length_c   1.000
_cell.angle_alpha   90.00
_cell.angle_beta   90.00
_cell.angle_gamma   90.00
#
_symmetry.space_group_name_H-M   'P 1'
#
loop_
_entity.id
_entity.type
_entity.pdbx_description
1 polymer ?
#
loop_
_entity_poly.entity_id
_entity_poly.type
_entity_poly.pdbx_seq_one_letter_code
_entity_poly.pdbx_strand_id
1 'polypeptide(L)'
;MEKNNELSLLLKFFLLTLLSLFLTNSVSHSREVVLNPTGRDIELVSLVKISDTVLGEASITITADDSIVLPKESTLDLLSSSVSQQAIQKLRDVNNLETLTQVDFEKVGLGLQFDLSTLECIIAVPNELSLTQQISLSDNNDHYNYIEPSFYSGYLNIFLNANETQSFDEQSSRTSLYSSRLDSGLNIGLLNIEYESIFENGSEKESTYNREGTRLNVDFPTQGTRLVVGDMYNPGTSFQDGTDVLGLGITRDFTLIPTRNVRPKANQSFTLQRTSSVDVVIDGIVVQRLTLGAGSYNLSDIPLAQGTNDVELVITDSSGQQERIQFSIATGNDLLDSGEFEYSLMYGAPSFFDNGAIDYLSDQRLAHGYLDFGVTPWLTLGVNAQAREKLYQYGFSALFANSLGITELSASQSHHPEFSNGHAYKVAFDAEFSDANSWQPQLSLVYEYQSENFSGVSDLDSTQSPLNLTTHYASAFAAVYIYDSLRAAVTFNYRSGLDKNNDYWSVSPSLSGPFFGTPATWSARVNYQNNEVDSDEVNTTLTLSWPLSKQSRVVGRYSTEIDQASLDYTYQNNVGNTGGVSGFASVVTDRETDSSVDLGINYAANRYQFIADHSSRLEDLDEDRRNHSTRIEIGSALAFAGTSVTIGRPVREAFAVVSKHSSLEDNAIAIDPTKDGDYARAYSTNQHNVLIPDLVAYNTQLISYDVEDLPPGYDLGEGAFWLNPGNKQGYALQIGSDAVLTVIGTLLDRQSGSPIPLVAGTASYLGTGKQLPIEFFTNRNGLFAISGLKPGRYKLELDTKEKQTVTIDLSEQQEVLIRLGELYVD
;
A
#
# COMPACT_ATOMS: atom_id res chain seq x y z
N MET A 1 -55.51 -36.12 -47.38
CA MET A 1 -55.01 -34.76 -47.69
C MET A 1 -56.22 -33.86 -47.87
N GLU A 2 -56.77 -33.32 -46.78
CA GLU A 2 -57.75 -32.21 -46.81
C GLU A 2 -57.95 -31.61 -45.42
N LYS A 3 -57.70 -32.37 -44.35
CA LYS A 3 -57.84 -31.89 -42.95
C LYS A 3 -56.67 -31.07 -42.37
N ASN A 4 -55.52 -30.98 -43.05
CA ASN A 4 -54.37 -30.18 -42.58
C ASN A 4 -54.32 -28.76 -43.18
N ASN A 5 -55.14 -28.43 -44.17
CA ASN A 5 -55.17 -27.08 -44.75
C ASN A 5 -56.11 -26.12 -44.00
N GLU A 6 -57.17 -26.60 -43.35
CA GLU A 6 -58.06 -25.74 -42.56
C GLU A 6 -57.39 -25.21 -41.28
N LEU A 7 -56.55 -26.01 -40.62
CA LEU A 7 -55.85 -25.58 -39.40
C LEU A 7 -54.77 -24.52 -39.70
N SER A 8 -54.12 -24.60 -40.86
CA SER A 8 -53.14 -23.60 -41.32
C SER A 8 -53.81 -22.28 -41.70
N LEU A 9 -55.00 -22.32 -42.31
CA LEU A 9 -55.75 -21.11 -42.64
C LEU A 9 -56.29 -20.41 -41.39
N LEU A 10 -56.82 -21.17 -40.42
CA LEU A 10 -57.31 -20.63 -39.15
C LEU A 10 -56.19 -19.99 -38.33
N LEU A 11 -55.00 -20.62 -38.29
CA LEU A 11 -53.85 -20.07 -37.58
C LEU A 11 -53.31 -18.80 -38.27
N LYS A 12 -53.32 -18.74 -39.60
CA LYS A 12 -52.93 -17.53 -40.36
C LYS A 12 -53.95 -16.41 -40.21
N PHE A 13 -55.25 -16.72 -40.15
CA PHE A 13 -56.29 -15.71 -39.90
C PHE A 13 -56.19 -15.16 -38.47
N PHE A 14 -55.92 -16.02 -37.49
CA PHE A 14 -55.71 -15.63 -36.09
C PHE A 14 -54.42 -14.81 -35.90
N LEU A 15 -53.35 -15.14 -36.63
CA LEU A 15 -52.13 -14.34 -36.65
C LEU A 15 -52.36 -12.98 -37.32
N LEU A 16 -53.14 -12.91 -38.41
CA LEU A 16 -53.46 -11.64 -39.09
C LEU A 16 -54.38 -10.75 -38.24
N THR A 17 -55.33 -11.32 -37.50
CA THR A 17 -56.16 -10.53 -36.57
C THR A 17 -55.41 -10.12 -35.31
N LEU A 18 -54.45 -10.92 -34.81
CA LEU A 18 -53.55 -10.46 -33.75
C LEU A 18 -52.63 -9.34 -34.26
N LEU A 19 -52.10 -9.46 -35.48
CA LEU A 19 -51.25 -8.44 -36.09
C LEU A 19 -52.03 -7.14 -36.37
N SER A 20 -53.31 -7.23 -36.77
CA SER A 20 -54.16 -6.05 -36.97
C SER A 20 -54.61 -5.40 -35.66
N LEU A 21 -54.80 -6.17 -34.58
CA LEU A 21 -55.07 -5.63 -33.24
C LEU A 21 -53.82 -5.00 -32.59
N PHE A 22 -52.61 -5.47 -32.92
CA PHE A 22 -51.35 -4.81 -32.53
C PHE A 22 -51.04 -3.56 -33.37
N LEU A 23 -51.52 -3.49 -34.62
CA LEU A 23 -51.34 -2.31 -35.49
C LEU A 23 -52.38 -1.20 -35.30
N THR A 24 -53.43 -1.40 -34.48
CA THR A 24 -54.47 -0.38 -34.22
C THR A 24 -54.42 0.27 -32.84
N ASN A 25 -53.40 -0.01 -32.02
CA ASN A 25 -53.21 0.64 -30.71
C ASN A 25 -51.86 1.38 -30.66
N SER A 26 -51.72 2.44 -31.44
CA SER A 26 -50.77 3.54 -31.17
C SER A 26 -51.02 4.71 -32.12
N VAL A 27 -52.23 5.25 -32.08
CA VAL A 27 -52.39 6.70 -32.21
C VAL A 27 -52.73 7.20 -30.81
N SER A 28 -51.78 7.09 -29.88
CA SER A 28 -51.73 8.11 -28.84
C SER A 28 -51.28 9.37 -29.55
N HIS A 29 -52.08 10.43 -29.45
CA HIS A 29 -51.48 11.76 -29.58
C HIS A 29 -50.32 11.80 -28.60
N SER A 30 -49.08 11.86 -29.10
CA SER A 30 -47.98 12.38 -28.31
C SER A 30 -48.40 13.80 -27.93
N ARG A 31 -48.84 13.99 -26.68
CA ARG A 31 -48.75 15.31 -26.08
C ARG A 31 -47.28 15.65 -26.17
N GLU A 32 -46.92 16.65 -26.98
CA GLU A 32 -45.62 17.31 -26.82
C GLU A 32 -45.51 17.67 -25.35
N VAL A 33 -44.56 17.02 -24.68
CA VAL A 33 -44.18 17.39 -23.32
C VAL A 33 -43.46 18.72 -23.49
N VAL A 34 -44.16 19.80 -23.15
CA VAL A 34 -43.54 21.13 -23.12
C VAL A 34 -42.53 21.13 -21.98
N LEU A 35 -41.24 21.09 -22.32
CA LEU A 35 -40.13 21.08 -21.36
C LEU A 35 -39.96 22.46 -20.72
N ASN A 36 -40.25 23.52 -21.48
CA ASN A 36 -40.12 24.92 -21.11
C ASN A 36 -41.46 25.67 -21.25
N PRO A 37 -42.26 25.73 -20.17
CA PRO A 37 -43.55 26.43 -20.20
C PRO A 37 -43.41 27.97 -20.17
N THR A 38 -42.19 28.51 -20.10
CA THR A 38 -41.95 29.94 -19.81
C THR A 38 -41.78 30.81 -21.06
N GLY A 39 -41.51 30.22 -22.23
CA GLY A 39 -41.27 30.93 -23.49
C GLY A 39 -39.98 31.76 -23.51
N ARG A 40 -39.02 31.45 -22.61
CA ARG A 40 -37.68 32.04 -22.52
C ARG A 40 -36.69 30.94 -22.17
N ASP A 41 -35.44 31.07 -22.57
CA ASP A 41 -34.41 30.08 -22.24
C ASP A 41 -34.23 29.95 -20.72
N ILE A 42 -34.16 28.72 -20.23
CA ILE A 42 -33.96 28.38 -18.82
C ILE A 42 -32.58 27.75 -18.69
N GLU A 43 -31.69 28.40 -17.94
CA GLU A 43 -30.41 27.84 -17.54
C GLU A 43 -30.54 27.19 -16.17
N LEU A 44 -30.07 25.95 -16.06
CA LEU A 44 -30.05 25.21 -14.80
C LEU A 44 -28.87 24.23 -14.77
N VAL A 45 -28.38 23.89 -13.59
CA VAL A 45 -27.36 22.84 -13.42
C VAL A 45 -28.06 21.50 -13.34
N SER A 46 -27.64 20.55 -14.17
CA SER A 46 -28.20 19.21 -14.25
C SER A 46 -27.09 18.17 -14.11
N LEU A 47 -27.39 17.07 -13.43
CA LEU A 47 -26.52 15.90 -13.42
C LEU A 47 -26.55 15.22 -14.78
N VAL A 48 -25.36 15.04 -15.36
CA VAL A 48 -25.18 14.31 -16.61
C VAL A 48 -24.87 12.85 -16.28
N LYS A 49 -25.65 11.93 -16.86
CA LYS A 49 -25.56 10.49 -16.61
C LYS A 49 -25.37 9.70 -17.89
N ILE A 50 -24.69 8.57 -17.80
CA ILE A 50 -24.82 7.47 -18.76
C ILE A 50 -25.44 6.30 -18.02
N SER A 51 -26.62 5.85 -18.46
CA SER A 51 -27.42 4.86 -17.73
C SER A 51 -27.64 5.30 -16.27
N ASP A 52 -27.17 4.53 -15.28
CA ASP A 52 -27.31 4.85 -13.85
C ASP A 52 -26.06 5.54 -13.26
N THR A 53 -25.00 5.77 -14.06
CA THR A 53 -23.72 6.34 -13.60
C THR A 53 -23.69 7.85 -13.83
N VAL A 54 -23.41 8.61 -12.77
CA VAL A 54 -23.21 10.07 -12.82
C VAL A 54 -21.81 10.37 -13.34
N LEU A 55 -21.72 11.16 -14.41
CA LEU A 55 -20.46 11.66 -14.95
C LEU A 55 -20.00 12.96 -14.30
N GLY A 56 -20.96 13.79 -13.88
CA GLY A 56 -20.72 15.09 -13.27
C GLY A 56 -21.91 16.03 -13.46
N GLU A 57 -21.70 17.31 -13.16
CA GLU A 57 -22.69 18.37 -13.34
C GLU A 57 -22.38 19.20 -14.59
N ALA A 58 -23.40 19.57 -15.34
CA ALA A 58 -23.28 20.51 -16.46
C ALA A 58 -24.37 21.59 -16.37
N SER A 59 -24.01 22.82 -16.72
CA SER A 59 -24.99 23.87 -16.96
C SER A 59 -25.69 23.57 -18.27
N ILE A 60 -26.99 23.31 -18.22
CA ILE A 60 -27.82 23.05 -19.40
C ILE A 60 -28.73 24.24 -19.68
N THR A 61 -29.01 24.47 -20.96
CA THR A 61 -30.01 25.44 -21.40
C THR A 61 -31.17 24.69 -22.03
N ILE A 62 -32.36 24.84 -21.45
CA ILE A 62 -33.61 24.43 -22.08
C ILE A 62 -34.15 25.65 -22.83
N THR A 63 -34.07 25.64 -24.15
CA THR A 63 -34.45 26.78 -24.99
C THR A 63 -35.96 27.00 -25.00
N ALA A 64 -36.40 28.17 -25.45
CA ALA A 64 -37.82 28.51 -25.57
C ALA A 64 -38.63 27.59 -26.52
N ASP A 65 -37.96 26.82 -27.38
CA ASP A 65 -38.51 25.81 -28.30
C ASP A 65 -38.28 24.36 -27.83
N ASP A 66 -38.11 24.15 -26.52
CA ASP A 66 -37.96 22.85 -25.88
C ASP A 66 -36.71 22.05 -26.30
N SER A 67 -35.68 22.72 -26.86
CA SER A 67 -34.41 22.06 -27.17
C SER A 67 -33.45 22.09 -25.98
N ILE A 68 -32.75 20.98 -25.76
CA ILE A 68 -31.74 20.87 -24.71
C ILE A 68 -30.37 21.16 -25.33
N VAL A 69 -29.68 22.14 -24.76
CA VAL A 69 -28.38 22.60 -25.22
C VAL A 69 -27.36 22.43 -24.09
N LEU A 70 -26.23 21.84 -24.44
CA LEU A 70 -25.11 21.52 -23.54
C LEU A 70 -23.84 22.26 -24.00
N PRO A 71 -23.01 22.80 -23.09
CA PRO A 71 -21.72 23.40 -23.45
C PRO A 71 -20.78 22.32 -23.97
N LYS A 72 -20.18 22.55 -25.14
CA LYS A 72 -19.51 21.50 -25.91
C LYS A 72 -18.28 20.94 -25.23
N GLU A 73 -17.33 21.79 -24.81
CA GLU A 73 -16.06 21.32 -24.23
C GLU A 73 -16.28 20.58 -22.91
N SER A 74 -17.05 21.16 -21.97
CA SER A 74 -17.34 20.49 -20.69
C SER A 74 -18.07 19.16 -20.88
N THR A 75 -18.97 19.08 -21.86
CA THR A 75 -19.70 17.83 -22.14
C THR A 75 -18.81 16.77 -22.78
N LEU A 76 -17.87 17.16 -23.66
CA LEU A 76 -16.90 16.25 -24.24
C LEU A 76 -15.93 15.73 -23.17
N ASP A 77 -15.52 16.57 -22.23
CA ASP A 77 -14.65 16.19 -21.11
C ASP A 77 -15.36 15.18 -20.20
N LEU A 78 -16.62 15.43 -19.84
CA LEU A 78 -17.44 14.50 -19.05
C LEU A 78 -17.64 13.14 -19.73
N LEU A 79 -17.74 13.10 -21.06
CA LEU A 79 -17.94 11.86 -21.82
C LEU A 79 -16.65 11.10 -22.13
N SER A 80 -15.49 11.74 -22.00
CA SER A 80 -14.20 11.19 -22.42
C SER A 80 -13.79 9.90 -21.68
N SER A 81 -14.28 9.72 -20.45
CA SER A 81 -14.00 8.58 -19.58
C SER A 81 -14.96 7.38 -19.78
N SER A 82 -16.04 7.58 -20.54
CA SER A 82 -17.10 6.55 -20.71
C SER A 82 -17.46 6.27 -22.17
N VAL A 83 -17.07 7.14 -23.10
CA VAL A 83 -17.38 7.02 -24.54
C VAL A 83 -16.08 6.92 -25.34
N SER A 84 -16.05 6.04 -26.34
CA SER A 84 -14.88 5.80 -27.19
C SER A 84 -14.32 7.09 -27.82
N GLN A 85 -13.00 7.19 -27.92
CA GLN A 85 -12.33 8.36 -28.51
C GLN A 85 -12.82 8.66 -29.93
N GLN A 86 -13.20 7.63 -30.70
CA GLN A 86 -13.74 7.81 -32.04
C GLN A 86 -15.10 8.54 -32.04
N ALA A 87 -15.97 8.26 -31.07
CA ALA A 87 -17.26 8.93 -30.94
C ALA A 87 -17.11 10.36 -30.38
N ILE A 88 -16.20 10.57 -29.42
CA ILE A 88 -15.85 11.91 -28.93
C ILE A 88 -15.34 12.80 -30.05
N GLN A 89 -14.44 12.29 -30.91
CA GLN A 89 -13.92 13.06 -32.03
C GLN A 89 -15.03 13.41 -33.04
N LYS A 90 -15.91 12.46 -33.35
CA LYS A 90 -17.08 12.72 -34.22
C LYS A 90 -18.03 13.76 -33.62
N LEU A 91 -18.25 13.73 -32.29
CA LEU A 91 -19.11 14.68 -31.60
C LEU A 91 -18.44 16.06 -31.51
N ARG A 92 -17.12 16.12 -31.38
CA ARG A 92 -16.32 17.35 -31.46
C ARG A 92 -16.42 17.97 -32.86
N ASP A 93 -16.44 17.16 -33.91
CA ASP A 93 -16.46 17.62 -35.30
C ASP A 93 -17.89 17.80 -35.87
N VAL A 94 -18.94 17.54 -35.08
CA VAL A 94 -20.34 17.51 -35.54
C VAL A 94 -20.89 18.88 -35.96
N ASN A 95 -20.38 19.94 -35.33
CA ASN A 95 -20.74 21.33 -35.57
C ASN A 95 -19.56 22.25 -35.17
N ASN A 96 -19.56 23.51 -35.65
CA ASN A 96 -18.56 24.51 -35.28
C ASN A 96 -19.04 25.46 -34.15
N LEU A 97 -20.12 25.09 -33.45
CA LEU A 97 -20.68 25.88 -32.37
C LEU A 97 -20.03 25.47 -31.04
N GLU A 98 -20.11 26.36 -30.03
CA GLU A 98 -19.65 26.08 -28.67
C GLU A 98 -20.66 25.25 -27.86
N THR A 99 -21.72 24.77 -28.51
CA THR A 99 -22.80 24.03 -27.88
C THR A 99 -23.17 22.77 -28.67
N LEU A 100 -23.72 21.79 -27.94
CA LEU A 100 -24.22 20.53 -28.46
C LEU A 100 -25.73 20.42 -28.21
N THR A 101 -26.46 20.01 -29.23
CA THR A 101 -27.91 19.78 -29.15
C THR A 101 -28.21 18.29 -29.17
N GLN A 102 -29.42 17.89 -28.76
CA GLN A 102 -29.88 16.49 -28.87
C GLN A 102 -29.67 15.90 -30.28
N VAL A 103 -29.88 16.70 -31.32
CA VAL A 103 -29.70 16.30 -32.73
C VAL A 103 -28.23 15.97 -33.04
N ASP A 104 -27.28 16.65 -32.38
CA ASP A 104 -25.86 16.42 -32.59
C ASP A 104 -25.38 15.11 -31.95
N PHE A 105 -25.94 14.75 -30.81
CA PHE A 105 -25.74 13.43 -30.20
C PHE A 105 -26.26 12.31 -31.11
N GLU A 106 -27.46 12.46 -31.66
CA GLU A 106 -28.07 11.47 -32.54
C GLU A 106 -27.24 11.20 -33.81
N LYS A 107 -26.61 12.25 -34.39
CA LYS A 107 -25.75 12.11 -35.58
C LYS A 107 -24.53 11.23 -35.37
N VAL A 108 -24.03 11.13 -34.13
CA VAL A 108 -22.86 10.33 -33.79
C VAL A 108 -23.22 8.97 -33.18
N GLY A 109 -24.52 8.64 -33.14
CA GLY A 109 -25.02 7.38 -32.60
C GLY A 109 -25.20 7.39 -31.08
N LEU A 110 -25.26 8.56 -30.45
CA LEU A 110 -25.56 8.74 -29.04
C LEU A 110 -27.00 9.25 -28.87
N GLY A 111 -27.67 8.95 -27.76
CA GLY A 111 -28.95 9.55 -27.41
C GLY A 111 -28.78 10.61 -26.32
N LEU A 112 -29.62 11.63 -26.34
CA LEU A 112 -29.71 12.64 -25.27
C LEU A 112 -31.17 12.78 -24.85
N GLN A 113 -31.45 12.59 -23.56
CA GLN A 113 -32.78 12.74 -22.99
C GLN A 113 -32.69 13.53 -21.69
N PHE A 114 -33.62 14.46 -21.46
CA PHE A 114 -33.74 15.15 -20.18
C PHE A 114 -34.96 14.63 -19.42
N ASP A 115 -34.77 14.22 -18.17
CA ASP A 115 -35.84 13.79 -17.28
C ASP A 115 -36.28 14.94 -16.38
N LEU A 116 -37.49 15.47 -16.61
CA LEU A 116 -38.06 16.57 -15.83
C LEU A 116 -38.36 16.20 -14.37
N SER A 117 -38.52 14.93 -14.03
CA SER A 117 -38.87 14.49 -12.69
C SER A 117 -37.66 14.48 -11.75
N THR A 118 -36.47 14.22 -12.29
CA THR A 118 -35.21 14.21 -11.57
C THR A 118 -34.30 15.41 -11.90
N LEU A 119 -34.63 16.18 -12.95
CA LEU A 119 -33.83 17.26 -13.50
C LEU A 119 -32.45 16.79 -13.99
N GLU A 120 -32.40 15.60 -14.59
CA GLU A 120 -31.17 14.92 -15.00
C GLU A 120 -31.08 14.79 -16.52
N CYS A 121 -29.85 14.89 -17.04
CA CYS A 121 -29.55 14.72 -18.44
C CYS A 121 -28.95 13.33 -18.68
N ILE A 122 -29.70 12.46 -19.34
CA ILE A 122 -29.36 11.06 -19.58
C ILE A 122 -28.84 10.90 -21.01
N ILE A 123 -27.58 10.51 -21.12
CA ILE A 123 -26.91 10.22 -22.38
C ILE A 123 -26.94 8.70 -22.61
N ALA A 124 -27.61 8.28 -23.67
CA ALA A 124 -27.68 6.88 -24.05
C ALA A 124 -26.50 6.53 -24.96
N VAL A 125 -25.63 5.64 -24.50
CA VAL A 125 -24.44 5.21 -25.23
C VAL A 125 -24.60 3.73 -25.62
N PRO A 126 -24.64 3.39 -26.92
CA PRO A 126 -24.63 2.00 -27.35
C PRO A 126 -23.35 1.27 -26.91
N ASN A 127 -23.46 -0.03 -26.62
CA ASN A 127 -22.32 -0.85 -26.15
C ASN A 127 -21.08 -0.77 -27.06
N GLU A 128 -21.26 -0.61 -28.37
CA GLU A 128 -20.17 -0.50 -29.36
C GLU A 128 -19.35 0.81 -29.22
N LEU A 129 -19.94 1.84 -28.60
CA LEU A 129 -19.33 3.15 -28.39
C LEU A 129 -18.92 3.40 -26.94
N SER A 130 -19.27 2.49 -26.03
CA SER A 130 -18.93 2.56 -24.60
C SER A 130 -17.49 2.09 -24.35
N LEU A 131 -16.77 2.79 -23.48
CA LEU A 131 -15.47 2.31 -22.99
C LEU A 131 -15.70 1.27 -21.87
N THR A 132 -15.02 0.14 -21.95
CA THR A 132 -14.96 -0.79 -20.81
C THR A 132 -14.17 -0.12 -19.69
N GLN A 133 -14.87 0.35 -18.66
CA GLN A 133 -14.23 0.92 -17.48
C GLN A 133 -13.60 -0.21 -16.68
N GLN A 134 -12.27 -0.20 -16.57
CA GLN A 134 -11.60 -0.93 -15.51
C GLN A 134 -11.88 -0.18 -14.21
N ILE A 135 -12.51 -0.85 -13.27
CA ILE A 135 -12.71 -0.32 -11.91
C ILE A 135 -11.32 -0.32 -11.25
N SER A 136 -10.62 0.80 -11.32
CA SER A 136 -9.43 1.05 -10.52
C SER A 136 -9.88 1.78 -9.25
N LEU A 137 -9.59 1.20 -8.08
CA LEU A 137 -9.79 1.87 -6.79
C LEU A 137 -8.73 2.98 -6.54
N SER A 138 -7.81 3.17 -7.49
CA SER A 138 -6.66 4.07 -7.39
C SER A 138 -6.81 5.32 -8.25
N ASP A 139 -8.03 5.75 -8.58
CA ASP A 139 -8.24 6.99 -9.33
C ASP A 139 -7.48 8.14 -8.67
N ASN A 140 -6.62 8.76 -9.47
CA ASN A 140 -5.78 9.88 -9.09
C ASN A 140 -6.72 11.09 -8.89
N ASN A 141 -7.34 11.16 -7.73
CA ASN A 141 -8.29 12.21 -7.37
C ASN A 141 -7.53 13.51 -7.14
N ASP A 142 -7.36 14.31 -8.20
CA ASP A 142 -6.90 15.70 -8.19
C ASP A 142 -7.81 16.66 -7.37
N HIS A 143 -8.78 16.12 -6.62
CA HIS A 143 -9.74 16.86 -5.81
C HIS A 143 -9.39 16.91 -4.30
N TYR A 144 -8.33 16.25 -3.84
CA TYR A 144 -7.91 16.34 -2.44
C TYR A 144 -6.88 17.46 -2.24
N ASN A 145 -7.14 18.32 -1.26
CA ASN A 145 -6.21 19.38 -0.87
C ASN A 145 -5.13 18.79 0.06
N TYR A 146 -4.07 18.25 -0.54
CA TYR A 146 -2.96 17.68 0.21
C TYR A 146 -2.17 18.75 0.96
N ILE A 147 -1.84 18.47 2.22
CA ILE A 147 -0.91 19.32 2.96
C ILE A 147 0.49 19.14 2.37
N GLU A 148 1.20 20.25 2.17
CA GLU A 148 2.58 20.23 1.70
C GLU A 148 3.57 19.84 2.81
N PRO A 149 4.66 19.11 2.48
CA PRO A 149 5.72 18.83 3.44
C PRO A 149 6.42 20.11 3.88
N SER A 150 6.98 20.10 5.10
CA SER A 150 7.81 21.21 5.56
C SER A 150 9.12 21.26 4.77
N PHE A 151 9.49 22.45 4.28
CA PHE A 151 10.72 22.64 3.50
C PHE A 151 11.96 22.18 4.27
N TYR A 152 12.00 22.41 5.59
CA TYR A 152 12.99 21.82 6.50
C TYR A 152 12.30 20.80 7.40
N SER A 153 12.77 19.57 7.37
CA SER A 153 12.32 18.53 8.30
C SER A 153 13.45 17.54 8.55
N GLY A 154 13.45 16.90 9.71
CA GLY A 154 14.41 15.84 9.98
C GLY A 154 14.11 15.10 11.26
N TYR A 155 14.77 13.97 11.42
CA TYR A 155 14.64 13.11 12.58
C TYR A 155 15.97 12.49 12.97
N LEU A 156 16.06 12.07 14.23
CA LEU A 156 17.11 11.25 14.79
C LEU A 156 16.45 10.13 15.60
N ASN A 157 16.46 8.93 15.05
CA ASN A 157 16.13 7.69 15.73
C ASN A 157 17.29 7.26 16.61
N ILE A 158 16.97 6.84 17.84
CA ILE A 158 17.93 6.37 18.83
C ILE A 158 17.41 5.04 19.37
N PHE A 159 18.17 3.98 19.16
CA PHE A 159 17.89 2.65 19.72
C PHE A 159 18.98 2.31 20.73
N LEU A 160 18.60 2.14 21.98
CA LEU A 160 19.49 1.73 23.06
C LEU A 160 19.27 0.25 23.32
N ASN A 161 20.34 -0.53 23.15
CA ASN A 161 20.33 -1.97 23.23
C ASN A 161 21.26 -2.44 24.35
N ALA A 162 20.78 -3.38 25.15
CA ALA A 162 21.57 -4.10 26.14
C ALA A 162 21.34 -5.60 25.93
N ASN A 163 22.39 -6.32 25.59
CA ASN A 163 22.41 -7.77 25.45
C ASN A 163 23.34 -8.37 26.51
N GLU A 164 22.86 -9.40 27.18
CA GLU A 164 23.58 -10.12 28.23
C GLU A 164 23.51 -11.61 27.93
N THR A 165 24.66 -12.22 27.67
CA THR A 165 24.79 -13.65 27.40
C THR A 165 25.58 -14.32 28.53
N GLN A 166 25.02 -15.37 29.11
CA GLN A 166 25.63 -16.17 30.17
C GLN A 166 25.70 -17.62 29.75
N SER A 167 26.90 -18.12 29.53
CA SER A 167 27.15 -19.53 29.26
C SER A 167 27.62 -20.19 30.55
N PHE A 168 26.93 -21.24 30.95
CA PHE A 168 27.28 -22.12 32.05
C PHE A 168 27.74 -23.44 31.44
N ASP A 169 29.02 -23.73 31.61
CA ASP A 169 29.72 -24.94 31.20
C ASP A 169 30.84 -25.17 32.26
N GLU A 170 31.87 -25.98 31.97
CA GLU A 170 33.05 -26.16 32.84
C GLU A 170 33.68 -24.83 33.28
N GLN A 171 33.61 -23.79 32.44
CA GLN A 171 33.92 -22.41 32.78
C GLN A 171 32.73 -21.50 32.48
N SER A 172 32.07 -21.02 33.53
CA SER A 172 31.02 -20.04 33.34
C SER A 172 31.58 -18.73 32.81
N SER A 173 30.95 -18.19 31.77
CA SER A 173 31.28 -16.90 31.16
C SER A 173 30.06 -16.01 31.12
N ARG A 174 30.31 -14.71 31.12
CA ARG A 174 29.28 -13.69 31.12
C ARG A 174 29.75 -12.54 30.24
N THR A 175 29.02 -12.30 29.16
CA THR A 175 29.34 -11.25 28.20
C THR A 175 28.19 -10.26 28.11
N SER A 176 28.49 -9.01 28.40
CA SER A 176 27.54 -7.90 28.26
C SER A 176 27.93 -7.08 27.03
N LEU A 177 26.97 -6.82 26.15
CA LEU A 177 27.12 -5.92 25.00
C LEU A 177 26.06 -4.83 25.08
N TYR A 178 26.50 -3.58 25.04
CA TYR A 178 25.65 -2.41 24.96
C TYR A 178 25.86 -1.78 23.60
N SER A 179 24.78 -1.53 22.87
CA SER A 179 24.85 -0.80 21.61
C SER A 179 23.85 0.36 21.55
N SER A 180 24.21 1.38 20.80
CA SER A 180 23.39 2.54 20.52
C SER A 180 23.38 2.76 19.01
N ARG A 181 22.25 2.49 18.37
CA ARG A 181 22.08 2.73 16.93
C ARG A 181 21.43 4.09 16.72
N LEU A 182 22.01 4.86 15.80
CA LEU A 182 21.51 6.15 15.36
C LEU A 182 21.16 6.06 13.88
N ASP A 183 19.92 6.39 13.54
CA ASP A 183 19.44 6.56 12.17
C ASP A 183 18.86 7.97 12.07
N SER A 184 19.31 8.75 11.09
CA SER A 184 18.88 10.12 10.91
C SER A 184 18.59 10.45 9.47
N GLY A 185 17.57 11.26 9.27
CA GLY A 185 17.20 11.83 7.98
C GLY A 185 17.05 13.34 8.11
N LEU A 186 17.60 14.09 7.15
CA LEU A 186 17.43 15.53 7.02
C LEU A 186 16.94 15.87 5.62
N ASN A 187 15.80 16.54 5.53
CA ASN A 187 15.23 17.01 4.28
C ASN A 187 15.33 18.53 4.14
N ILE A 188 15.74 18.96 2.95
CA ILE A 188 15.76 20.34 2.51
C ILE A 188 15.08 20.40 1.14
N GLY A 189 13.77 20.68 1.13
CA GLY A 189 12.92 20.53 -0.04
C GLY A 189 12.90 19.09 -0.55
N LEU A 190 13.44 18.86 -1.76
CA LEU A 190 13.51 17.54 -2.40
C LEU A 190 14.79 16.75 -2.04
N LEU A 191 15.76 17.39 -1.39
CA LEU A 191 17.01 16.74 -0.99
C LEU A 191 16.79 16.00 0.33
N ASN A 192 17.18 14.74 0.39
CA ASN A 192 17.12 13.92 1.60
C ASN A 192 18.52 13.38 1.93
N ILE A 193 19.08 13.75 3.07
CA ILE A 193 20.37 13.25 3.55
C ILE A 193 20.11 12.25 4.67
N GLU A 194 20.64 11.04 4.51
CA GLU A 194 20.55 9.98 5.50
C GLU A 194 21.93 9.66 6.08
N TYR A 195 21.93 9.36 7.38
CA TYR A 195 23.13 8.95 8.12
C TYR A 195 22.79 7.88 9.13
N GLU A 196 23.55 6.78 9.09
CA GLU A 196 23.38 5.61 9.94
C GLU A 196 24.69 5.26 10.64
N SER A 197 24.60 4.93 11.92
CA SER A 197 25.75 4.51 12.73
C SER A 197 25.34 3.66 13.92
N ILE A 198 26.29 2.87 14.39
CA ILE A 198 26.17 2.10 15.61
C ILE A 198 27.38 2.35 16.51
N PHE A 199 27.11 2.62 17.78
CA PHE A 199 28.12 2.63 18.83
C PHE A 199 27.98 1.36 19.65
N GLU A 200 29.05 0.61 19.84
CA GLU A 200 29.04 -0.65 20.59
C GLU A 200 30.12 -0.66 21.66
N ASN A 201 29.82 -1.22 22.82
CA ASN A 201 30.75 -1.41 23.92
C ASN A 201 30.34 -2.63 24.74
N GLY A 202 31.30 -3.39 25.27
CA GLY A 202 30.97 -4.58 26.05
C GLY A 202 32.03 -4.98 27.06
N SER A 203 31.76 -6.06 27.80
CA SER A 203 32.71 -6.63 28.76
C SER A 203 33.97 -7.18 28.08
N GLU A 204 33.85 -7.65 26.84
CA GLU A 204 34.93 -8.23 26.03
C GLU A 204 35.16 -7.47 24.71
N LYS A 205 34.47 -6.34 24.50
CA LYS A 205 34.54 -5.53 23.28
C LYS A 205 34.86 -4.08 23.64
N GLU A 206 35.93 -3.54 23.07
CA GLU A 206 36.24 -2.11 23.24
C GLU A 206 35.12 -1.24 22.67
N SER A 207 35.03 -0.02 23.20
CA SER A 207 34.07 0.97 22.69
C SER A 207 34.42 1.35 21.25
N THR A 208 33.52 1.04 20.32
CA THR A 208 33.69 1.26 18.88
C THR A 208 32.53 2.09 18.34
N TYR A 209 32.84 3.02 17.43
CA TYR A 209 31.84 3.81 16.71
C TYR A 209 31.98 3.49 15.23
N ASN A 210 30.92 2.91 14.67
CA ASN A 210 30.92 2.38 13.33
C ASN A 210 29.86 3.15 12.52
N ARG A 211 30.29 3.81 11.44
CA ARG A 211 29.36 4.39 10.47
C ARG A 211 28.86 3.27 9.56
N GLU A 212 27.54 3.15 9.41
CA GLU A 212 26.89 2.13 8.56
C GLU A 212 26.49 2.69 7.19
N GLY A 213 26.25 4.00 7.07
CA GLY A 213 25.87 4.58 5.79
C GLY A 213 25.81 6.10 5.80
N THR A 214 26.08 6.70 4.65
CA THR A 214 25.80 8.12 4.38
C THR A 214 25.40 8.28 2.93
N ARG A 215 24.22 8.83 2.68
CA ARG A 215 23.68 8.99 1.33
C ARG A 215 22.83 10.24 1.19
N LEU A 216 22.85 10.80 -0.01
CA LEU A 216 21.95 11.85 -0.46
C LEU A 216 21.00 11.24 -1.49
N ASN A 217 19.71 11.26 -1.18
CA ASN A 217 18.63 10.84 -2.04
C ASN A 217 17.93 12.06 -2.65
N VAL A 218 17.57 11.96 -3.93
CA VAL A 218 16.70 12.91 -4.63
C VAL A 218 15.66 12.15 -5.42
N ASP A 219 14.40 12.35 -5.07
CA ASP A 219 13.29 11.58 -5.61
C ASP A 219 12.44 12.40 -6.58
N PHE A 220 12.05 11.76 -7.68
CA PHE A 220 11.13 12.28 -8.70
C PHE A 220 9.90 11.38 -8.75
N PRO A 221 8.92 11.53 -7.82
CA PRO A 221 7.86 10.56 -7.62
C PRO A 221 6.97 10.36 -8.85
N THR A 222 6.68 11.44 -9.58
CA THR A 222 5.90 11.39 -10.83
C THR A 222 6.57 10.55 -11.94
N GLN A 223 7.88 10.34 -11.85
CA GLN A 223 8.67 9.54 -12.77
C GLN A 223 9.10 8.19 -12.17
N GLY A 224 8.78 7.94 -10.90
CA GLY A 224 9.26 6.77 -10.14
C GLY A 224 10.78 6.67 -10.03
N THR A 225 11.51 7.78 -10.18
CA THR A 225 12.97 7.77 -10.30
C THR A 225 13.62 8.34 -9.06
N ARG A 226 14.63 7.65 -8.53
CA ARG A 226 15.48 8.06 -7.42
C ARG A 226 16.93 8.21 -7.88
N LEU A 227 17.56 9.31 -7.52
CA LEU A 227 19.00 9.50 -7.59
C LEU A 227 19.60 9.31 -6.20
N VAL A 228 20.66 8.52 -6.11
CA VAL A 228 21.40 8.28 -4.87
C VAL A 228 22.86 8.67 -5.09
N VAL A 229 23.43 9.41 -4.14
CA VAL A 229 24.86 9.72 -4.07
C VAL A 229 25.37 9.33 -2.68
N GLY A 230 26.32 8.39 -2.62
CA GLY A 230 26.85 7.89 -1.35
C GLY A 230 26.81 6.37 -1.26
N ASP A 231 26.64 5.87 -0.03
CA ASP A 231 26.56 4.43 0.25
C ASP A 231 25.20 3.85 -0.15
N MET A 232 25.21 2.83 -1.00
CA MET A 232 24.01 2.13 -1.47
C MET A 232 24.28 0.64 -1.66
N TYR A 233 23.23 -0.17 -1.52
CA TYR A 233 23.24 -1.59 -1.80
C TYR A 233 22.39 -1.87 -3.04
N ASN A 234 22.87 -2.75 -3.93
CA ASN A 234 22.05 -3.30 -5.02
C ASN A 234 21.91 -4.81 -4.79
N PRO A 235 20.70 -5.37 -4.71
CA PRO A 235 20.53 -6.82 -4.61
C PRO A 235 20.82 -7.59 -5.91
N GLY A 236 20.94 -6.91 -7.05
CA GLY A 236 21.05 -7.55 -8.38
C GLY A 236 19.71 -8.03 -8.92
N THR A 237 19.67 -8.42 -10.20
CA THR A 237 18.53 -9.14 -10.80
C THR A 237 18.98 -10.42 -11.50
N SER A 238 18.12 -11.44 -11.54
CA SER A 238 18.39 -12.74 -12.17
C SER A 238 19.66 -13.39 -11.60
N PHE A 239 20.70 -13.59 -12.41
CA PHE A 239 21.99 -14.18 -12.00
C PHE A 239 23.06 -13.14 -11.61
N GLN A 240 22.70 -11.86 -11.42
CA GLN A 240 23.63 -10.86 -10.90
C GLN A 240 23.88 -11.05 -9.40
N ASP A 241 25.00 -10.53 -8.92
CA ASP A 241 25.31 -10.55 -7.50
C ASP A 241 24.78 -9.28 -6.84
N GLY A 242 24.41 -9.41 -5.56
CA GLY A 242 24.23 -8.25 -4.70
C GLY A 242 25.57 -7.64 -4.30
N THR A 243 25.69 -6.30 -4.29
CA THR A 243 26.94 -5.62 -3.92
C THR A 243 26.69 -4.24 -3.31
N ASP A 244 27.48 -3.91 -2.28
CA ASP A 244 27.54 -2.58 -1.68
C ASP A 244 28.49 -1.67 -2.46
N VAL A 245 28.06 -0.43 -2.67
CA VAL A 245 28.76 0.55 -3.50
C VAL A 245 28.74 1.92 -2.86
N LEU A 246 29.90 2.57 -2.83
CA LEU A 246 30.00 4.02 -2.67
C LEU A 246 30.08 4.67 -4.05
N GLY A 247 29.02 5.39 -4.44
CA GLY A 247 28.99 5.96 -5.78
C GLY A 247 27.73 6.74 -6.13
N LEU A 248 27.35 6.62 -7.40
CA LEU A 248 26.17 7.23 -7.99
C LEU A 248 25.21 6.12 -8.44
N GLY A 249 23.96 6.25 -8.06
CA GLY A 249 22.88 5.35 -8.47
C GLY A 249 21.72 6.14 -9.06
N ILE A 250 21.13 5.63 -10.12
CA ILE A 250 19.82 6.03 -10.60
C ILE A 250 18.94 4.79 -10.73
N THR A 251 17.82 4.80 -10.04
CA THR A 251 16.89 3.67 -10.05
C THR A 251 15.50 4.19 -10.35
N ARG A 252 14.80 3.53 -11.27
CA ARG A 252 13.37 3.64 -11.44
C ARG A 252 12.74 2.33 -11.05
N ASP A 253 12.05 2.34 -9.92
CA ASP A 253 11.34 1.19 -9.37
C ASP A 253 9.91 1.61 -9.05
N PHE A 254 8.94 0.86 -9.57
CA PHE A 254 7.52 1.14 -9.35
C PHE A 254 7.06 0.79 -7.93
N THR A 255 7.86 0.08 -7.13
CA THR A 255 7.61 -0.03 -5.67
C THR A 255 7.67 1.33 -4.97
N LEU A 256 8.38 2.32 -5.55
CA LEU A 256 8.37 3.72 -5.10
C LEU A 256 7.12 4.50 -5.53
N ILE A 257 6.22 3.91 -6.33
CA ILE A 257 4.94 4.51 -6.75
C ILE A 257 3.77 3.59 -6.31
N PRO A 258 3.32 3.66 -5.05
CA PRO A 258 2.27 2.79 -4.51
C PRO A 258 0.93 2.89 -5.24
N THR A 259 0.66 4.00 -5.92
CA THR A 259 -0.63 4.31 -6.53
C THR A 259 -0.79 3.78 -7.96
N ARG A 260 0.28 3.27 -8.58
CA ARG A 260 0.24 2.80 -9.97
C ARG A 260 0.33 1.28 -10.02
N ASN A 261 -0.80 0.63 -10.29
CA ASN A 261 -0.88 -0.81 -10.48
C ASN A 261 -0.30 -1.22 -11.86
N VAL A 262 1.01 -1.08 -12.04
CA VAL A 262 1.74 -1.40 -13.29
C VAL A 262 2.27 -2.84 -13.34
N ARG A 263 2.06 -3.60 -12.26
CA ARG A 263 2.43 -5.01 -12.13
C ARG A 263 1.16 -5.82 -11.82
N PRO A 264 0.81 -6.89 -12.56
CA PRO A 264 -0.23 -7.82 -12.16
C PRO A 264 0.17 -8.54 -10.86
N LYS A 265 -0.81 -8.93 -10.05
CA LYS A 265 -0.62 -9.44 -8.69
C LYS A 265 0.25 -10.72 -8.66
N ALA A 266 1.55 -10.59 -8.39
CA ALA A 266 2.42 -11.65 -7.87
C ALA A 266 3.73 -11.05 -7.29
N ASN A 267 3.63 -10.00 -6.48
CA ASN A 267 4.83 -9.38 -5.91
C ASN A 267 5.55 -10.35 -4.95
N GLN A 268 6.88 -10.25 -4.83
CA GLN A 268 7.66 -10.67 -3.65
C GLN A 268 7.81 -9.54 -2.64
N SER A 269 7.12 -8.41 -2.84
CA SER A 269 7.19 -7.26 -1.95
C SER A 269 5.84 -6.61 -1.72
N PHE A 270 5.47 -6.38 -0.47
CA PHE A 270 4.19 -5.80 -0.10
C PHE A 270 4.38 -4.54 0.74
N THR A 271 3.42 -3.63 0.69
CA THR A 271 3.49 -2.37 1.44
C THR A 271 2.41 -2.35 2.51
N LEU A 272 2.83 -2.14 3.75
CA LEU A 272 1.94 -1.96 4.89
C LEU A 272 1.73 -0.46 5.13
N GLN A 273 0.52 0.05 4.92
CA GLN A 273 0.18 1.46 5.20
C GLN A 273 0.30 1.82 6.69
N ARG A 274 0.19 0.81 7.57
CA ARG A 274 0.31 0.94 9.01
C ARG A 274 0.90 -0.32 9.61
N THR A 275 1.42 -0.17 10.82
CA THR A 275 1.87 -1.31 11.62
C THR A 275 0.74 -2.33 11.82
N SER A 276 1.01 -3.58 11.44
CA SER A 276 0.02 -4.65 11.27
C SER A 276 0.52 -5.99 11.81
N SER A 277 -0.42 -6.88 12.12
CA SER A 277 -0.15 -8.30 12.41
C SER A 277 -0.09 -9.07 11.09
N VAL A 278 0.94 -9.88 10.88
CA VAL A 278 1.11 -10.64 9.63
C VAL A 278 1.19 -12.12 9.95
N ASP A 279 0.15 -12.86 9.59
CA ASP A 279 0.13 -14.32 9.65
C ASP A 279 0.82 -14.86 8.38
N VAL A 280 1.96 -15.52 8.55
CA VAL A 280 2.67 -16.22 7.48
C VAL A 280 2.05 -17.60 7.32
N VAL A 281 1.41 -17.82 6.19
CA VAL A 281 0.72 -19.06 5.83
C VAL A 281 1.59 -19.81 4.84
N ILE A 282 1.98 -21.04 5.19
CA ILE A 282 2.71 -21.94 4.29
C ILE A 282 1.85 -23.17 4.06
N ASP A 283 1.63 -23.49 2.79
CA ASP A 283 0.73 -24.57 2.34
C ASP A 283 -0.68 -24.51 2.93
N GLY A 284 -1.22 -23.30 3.08
CA GLY A 284 -2.55 -23.07 3.65
C GLY A 284 -2.63 -23.10 5.18
N ILE A 285 -1.49 -23.10 5.90
CA ILE A 285 -1.48 -23.03 7.37
C ILE A 285 -0.63 -21.92 7.91
N VAL A 286 -1.17 -21.17 8.88
CA VAL A 286 -0.41 -20.18 9.65
C VAL A 286 0.67 -20.88 10.47
N VAL A 287 1.92 -20.74 10.02
CA VAL A 287 3.11 -21.28 10.68
C VAL A 287 3.75 -20.27 11.63
N GLN A 288 3.56 -18.98 11.36
CA GLN A 288 4.15 -17.91 12.15
C GLN A 288 3.27 -16.68 12.13
N ARG A 289 3.30 -15.91 13.22
CA ARG A 289 2.62 -14.62 13.34
C ARG A 289 3.65 -13.54 13.68
N LEU A 290 3.78 -12.56 12.81
CA LEU A 290 4.73 -11.45 12.92
C LEU A 290 4.01 -10.16 13.27
N THR A 291 4.75 -9.19 13.81
CA THR A 291 4.33 -7.79 13.90
C THR A 291 5.25 -6.98 13.02
N LEU A 292 4.72 -6.47 11.92
CA LEU A 292 5.47 -5.66 10.97
C LEU A 292 4.94 -4.23 11.03
N GLY A 293 5.83 -3.24 11.09
CA GLY A 293 5.41 -1.84 11.11
C GLY A 293 4.91 -1.35 9.74
N ALA A 294 4.57 -0.07 9.61
CA ALA A 294 4.26 0.55 8.29
C ALA A 294 5.49 0.68 7.37
N GLY A 295 5.39 0.28 6.11
CA GLY A 295 6.42 0.41 5.07
C GLY A 295 6.42 -0.74 4.06
N SER A 296 7.33 -0.71 3.10
CA SER A 296 7.52 -1.79 2.12
C SER A 296 8.42 -2.91 2.66
N TYR A 297 8.05 -4.16 2.37
CA TYR A 297 8.73 -5.38 2.83
C TYR A 297 8.95 -6.33 1.66
N ASN A 298 10.05 -7.07 1.68
CA ASN A 298 10.28 -8.20 0.77
C ASN A 298 10.02 -9.53 1.49
N LEU A 299 9.48 -10.52 0.77
CA LEU A 299 9.29 -11.88 1.25
C LEU A 299 10.63 -12.56 1.57
N SER A 300 11.72 -12.22 0.87
CA SER A 300 13.06 -12.72 1.16
C SER A 300 13.54 -12.38 2.58
N ASP A 301 13.02 -11.32 3.18
CA ASP A 301 13.34 -10.92 4.56
C ASP A 301 12.56 -11.75 5.60
N ILE A 302 11.55 -12.52 5.15
CA ILE A 302 10.80 -13.44 6.00
C ILE A 302 11.52 -14.79 5.92
N PRO A 303 11.99 -15.34 7.05
CA PRO A 303 12.70 -16.62 7.06
C PRO A 303 11.72 -17.76 6.70
N LEU A 304 11.68 -18.13 5.42
CA LEU A 304 10.87 -19.22 4.89
C LEU A 304 11.72 -20.50 4.77
N ALA A 305 11.09 -21.66 4.97
CA ALA A 305 11.76 -22.95 4.75
C ALA A 305 12.13 -23.15 3.26
N GLN A 306 13.28 -23.76 2.99
CA GLN A 306 13.81 -23.93 1.63
C GLN A 306 12.88 -24.75 0.72
N GLY A 307 12.72 -24.31 -0.54
CA GLY A 307 11.97 -24.99 -1.60
C GLY A 307 10.80 -24.17 -2.18
N THR A 308 10.22 -24.64 -3.29
CA THR A 308 8.99 -24.08 -3.86
C THR A 308 7.81 -24.43 -2.93
N ASN A 309 7.35 -23.44 -2.17
CA ASN A 309 6.22 -23.53 -1.26
C ASN A 309 5.15 -22.50 -1.67
N ASP A 310 3.89 -22.79 -1.39
CA ASP A 310 2.83 -21.80 -1.49
C ASP A 310 2.86 -20.93 -0.22
N VAL A 311 3.16 -19.65 -0.39
CA VAL A 311 3.27 -18.69 0.71
C VAL A 311 2.19 -17.63 0.55
N GLU A 312 1.34 -17.53 1.56
CA GLU A 312 0.32 -16.51 1.68
C GLU A 312 0.61 -15.68 2.93
N LEU A 313 0.49 -14.35 2.82
CA LEU A 313 0.50 -13.46 3.96
C LEU A 313 -0.91 -12.97 4.23
N VAL A 314 -1.40 -13.21 5.45
CA VAL A 314 -2.67 -12.66 5.93
C VAL A 314 -2.36 -11.48 6.85
N ILE A 315 -2.45 -10.28 6.30
CA ILE A 315 -2.14 -9.03 6.97
C ILE A 315 -3.40 -8.53 7.65
N THR A 316 -3.36 -8.36 8.97
CA THR A 316 -4.45 -7.79 9.77
C THR A 316 -4.00 -6.47 10.36
N ASP A 317 -4.69 -5.41 10.00
CA ASP A 317 -4.33 -4.06 10.40
C ASP A 317 -4.89 -3.64 11.77
N SER A 318 -4.53 -2.46 12.27
CA SER A 318 -4.96 -1.99 13.60
C SER A 318 -6.48 -1.73 13.73
N SER A 319 -7.22 -1.67 12.61
CA SER A 319 -8.69 -1.61 12.57
C SER A 319 -9.36 -2.98 12.41
N GLY A 320 -8.56 -4.05 12.28
CA GLY A 320 -9.01 -5.42 12.07
C GLY A 320 -9.42 -5.75 10.62
N GLN A 321 -9.12 -4.88 9.64
CA GLN A 321 -9.28 -5.26 8.24
C GLN A 321 -8.17 -6.24 7.83
N GLN A 322 -8.52 -7.21 7.00
CA GLN A 322 -7.61 -8.25 6.53
C GLN A 322 -7.34 -8.11 5.04
N GLU A 323 -6.08 -8.15 4.68
CA GLU A 323 -5.58 -8.24 3.31
C GLU A 323 -4.81 -9.55 3.14
N ARG A 324 -5.01 -10.21 1.99
CA ARG A 324 -4.33 -11.47 1.65
C ARG A 324 -3.45 -11.24 0.44
N ILE A 325 -2.18 -11.58 0.58
CA ILE A 325 -1.19 -11.48 -0.50
C ILE A 325 -0.61 -12.87 -0.72
N GLN A 326 -0.76 -13.38 -1.93
CA GLN A 326 -0.24 -14.68 -2.36
C GLN A 326 1.02 -14.45 -3.18
N PHE A 327 2.05 -15.24 -2.89
CA PHE A 327 3.37 -15.12 -3.49
C PHE A 327 3.66 -16.35 -4.34
N SER A 328 3.97 -16.14 -5.63
CA SER A 328 4.50 -17.20 -6.49
C SER A 328 6.03 -17.18 -6.42
N ILE A 329 6.65 -18.28 -6.01
CA ILE A 329 8.10 -18.35 -5.77
C ILE A 329 8.89 -18.63 -7.06
N ALA A 330 8.29 -19.15 -8.14
CA ALA A 330 9.07 -19.64 -9.29
C ALA A 330 9.58 -18.53 -10.23
N THR A 331 8.71 -17.63 -10.68
CA THR A 331 9.06 -16.64 -11.72
C THR A 331 9.73 -15.38 -11.19
N GLY A 332 9.59 -15.05 -9.90
CA GLY A 332 10.35 -14.00 -9.20
C GLY A 332 10.31 -12.57 -9.76
N ASN A 333 9.64 -12.35 -10.90
CA ASN A 333 9.58 -11.13 -11.69
C ASN A 333 8.15 -10.92 -12.22
N ASP A 334 7.69 -9.67 -12.27
CA ASP A 334 6.34 -9.30 -12.74
C ASP A 334 6.34 -8.82 -14.20
N LEU A 335 5.20 -8.99 -14.87
CA LEU A 335 5.00 -8.41 -16.20
C LEU A 335 4.74 -6.91 -16.08
N LEU A 336 5.46 -6.14 -16.88
CA LEU A 336 5.24 -4.72 -17.06
C LEU A 336 4.15 -4.46 -18.10
N ASP A 337 3.32 -3.46 -17.84
CA ASP A 337 2.38 -2.94 -18.83
C ASP A 337 3.10 -2.49 -20.11
N SER A 338 2.37 -2.53 -21.23
CA SER A 338 2.90 -2.13 -22.53
C SER A 338 3.43 -0.70 -22.52
N GLY A 339 4.73 -0.54 -22.76
CA GLY A 339 5.43 0.74 -22.77
C GLY A 339 6.02 1.17 -21.43
N GLU A 340 5.74 0.45 -20.34
CA GLU A 340 6.39 0.66 -19.05
C GLU A 340 7.77 0.03 -19.01
N PHE A 341 8.64 0.61 -18.19
CA PHE A 341 10.01 0.15 -18.02
C PHE A 341 10.56 0.46 -16.63
N GLU A 342 11.41 -0.44 -16.17
CA GLU A 342 12.15 -0.35 -14.92
C GLU A 342 13.64 -0.39 -15.22
N TYR A 343 14.43 0.33 -14.43
CA TYR A 343 15.88 0.30 -14.61
C TYR A 343 16.60 0.62 -13.31
N SER A 344 17.79 0.06 -13.17
CA SER A 344 18.75 0.51 -12.17
C SER A 344 20.12 0.61 -12.82
N LEU A 345 20.81 1.71 -12.60
CA LEU A 345 22.18 1.92 -13.04
C LEU A 345 22.98 2.46 -11.86
N MET A 346 24.07 1.78 -11.54
CA MET A 346 24.97 2.13 -10.45
C MET A 346 26.42 2.09 -10.90
N TYR A 347 27.21 3.02 -10.37
CA TYR A 347 28.62 3.12 -10.64
C TYR A 347 29.38 3.68 -9.44
N GLY A 348 30.43 2.99 -9.00
CA GLY A 348 31.20 3.42 -7.84
C GLY A 348 32.35 2.50 -7.45
N ALA A 349 32.82 2.67 -6.22
CA ALA A 349 33.77 1.78 -5.58
C ALA A 349 33.00 0.71 -4.80
N PRO A 350 33.28 -0.59 -4.99
CA PRO A 350 32.69 -1.62 -4.17
C PRO A 350 33.15 -1.46 -2.73
N SER A 351 32.28 -1.79 -1.80
CA SER A 351 32.56 -1.77 -0.37
C SER A 351 32.12 -3.07 0.28
N PHE A 352 32.69 -3.36 1.44
CA PHE A 352 32.22 -4.40 2.33
C PHE A 352 32.42 -3.94 3.77
N PHE A 353 31.69 -4.55 4.69
CA PHE A 353 31.83 -4.29 6.10
C PHE A 353 32.81 -5.30 6.71
N ASP A 354 33.94 -4.82 7.24
CA ASP A 354 34.94 -5.64 7.92
C ASP A 354 35.45 -4.95 9.19
N ASN A 355 35.73 -5.73 10.24
CA ASN A 355 36.31 -5.25 11.50
C ASN A 355 35.61 -4.01 12.13
N GLY A 356 34.29 -3.85 11.92
CA GLY A 356 33.53 -2.71 12.45
C GLY A 356 33.64 -1.43 11.61
N ALA A 357 34.16 -1.49 10.39
CA ALA A 357 34.20 -0.35 9.49
C ALA A 357 33.82 -0.75 8.07
N ILE A 358 33.38 0.25 7.30
CA ILE A 358 33.19 0.07 5.86
C ILE A 358 34.54 0.27 5.18
N ASP A 359 35.02 -0.77 4.55
CA ASP A 359 36.22 -0.74 3.72
C ASP A 359 35.83 -0.50 2.26
N TYR A 360 36.35 0.60 1.71
CA TYR A 360 36.13 0.97 0.33
C TYR A 360 37.30 0.52 -0.54
N LEU A 361 37.01 -0.31 -1.53
CA LEU A 361 37.95 -0.70 -2.57
C LEU A 361 38.06 0.42 -3.61
N SER A 362 38.59 1.56 -3.17
CA SER A 362 38.66 2.81 -3.93
C SER A 362 39.57 2.76 -5.16
N ASP A 363 40.41 1.74 -5.26
CA ASP A 363 41.22 1.38 -6.42
C ASP A 363 40.43 0.59 -7.47
N GLN A 364 39.29 0.00 -7.08
CA GLN A 364 38.43 -0.78 -7.96
C GLN A 364 37.22 0.03 -8.46
N ARG A 365 36.68 -0.36 -9.61
CA ARG A 365 35.45 0.21 -10.17
C ARG A 365 34.43 -0.89 -10.42
N LEU A 366 33.22 -0.63 -9.94
CA LEU A 366 32.06 -1.46 -10.18
C LEU A 366 31.01 -0.68 -10.98
N ALA A 367 30.48 -1.32 -12.01
CA ALA A 367 29.30 -0.88 -12.75
C ALA A 367 28.26 -1.99 -12.68
N HIS A 368 27.04 -1.65 -12.33
CA HIS A 368 25.95 -2.61 -12.18
C HIS A 368 24.68 -2.00 -12.74
N GLY A 369 23.90 -2.77 -13.50
CA GLY A 369 22.58 -2.31 -13.88
C GLY A 369 21.72 -3.28 -14.66
N TYR A 370 20.46 -2.93 -14.79
CA TYR A 370 19.44 -3.65 -15.55
C TYR A 370 18.41 -2.71 -16.15
N LEU A 371 17.68 -3.20 -17.15
CA LEU A 371 16.57 -2.54 -17.81
C LEU A 371 15.54 -3.59 -18.22
N ASP A 372 14.33 -3.46 -17.69
CA ASP A 372 13.16 -4.26 -18.05
C ASP A 372 12.16 -3.39 -18.80
N PHE A 373 11.56 -3.93 -19.86
CA PHE A 373 10.64 -3.20 -20.74
C PHE A 373 9.42 -4.06 -21.09
N GLY A 374 8.23 -3.56 -20.75
CA GLY A 374 6.95 -4.15 -21.15
C GLY A 374 6.69 -3.93 -22.63
N VAL A 375 6.93 -4.94 -23.45
CA VAL A 375 6.70 -4.87 -24.90
C VAL A 375 5.21 -4.93 -25.21
N THR A 376 4.49 -5.80 -24.51
CA THR A 376 3.03 -5.96 -24.54
C THR A 376 2.54 -6.33 -23.14
N PRO A 377 1.23 -6.27 -22.83
CA PRO A 377 0.72 -6.66 -21.50
C PRO A 377 0.98 -8.13 -21.12
N TRP A 378 1.44 -8.95 -22.07
CA TRP A 378 1.77 -10.36 -21.86
C TRP A 378 3.24 -10.67 -22.10
N LEU A 379 4.10 -9.68 -22.41
CA LEU A 379 5.53 -9.87 -22.69
C LEU A 379 6.36 -8.71 -22.12
N THR A 380 7.26 -9.05 -21.20
CA THR A 380 8.32 -8.18 -20.69
C THR A 380 9.67 -8.75 -21.06
N LEU A 381 10.57 -7.89 -21.54
CA LEU A 381 11.94 -8.26 -21.87
C LEU A 381 12.92 -7.49 -20.99
N GLY A 382 13.91 -8.18 -20.48
CA GLY A 382 14.92 -7.64 -19.59
C GLY A 382 16.34 -7.84 -20.10
N VAL A 383 17.21 -6.90 -19.76
CA VAL A 383 18.66 -7.03 -19.92
C VAL A 383 19.35 -6.60 -18.64
N ASN A 384 20.42 -7.29 -18.28
CA ASN A 384 21.22 -6.95 -17.12
C ASN A 384 22.71 -7.08 -17.42
N ALA A 385 23.53 -6.30 -16.71
CA ALA A 385 24.98 -6.33 -16.82
C ALA A 385 25.65 -5.87 -15.53
N GLN A 386 26.71 -6.57 -15.14
CA GLN A 386 27.58 -6.17 -14.05
C GLN A 386 29.05 -6.32 -14.45
N ALA A 387 29.89 -5.40 -13.99
CA ALA A 387 31.32 -5.43 -14.24
C ALA A 387 32.09 -4.90 -13.04
N ARG A 388 33.17 -5.59 -12.68
CA ARG A 388 34.12 -5.18 -11.66
C ARG A 388 35.52 -5.45 -12.18
N GLU A 389 36.29 -4.39 -12.42
CA GLU A 389 37.60 -4.48 -13.07
C GLU A 389 37.57 -5.21 -14.43
N LYS A 390 38.06 -6.46 -14.46
CA LYS A 390 38.13 -7.32 -15.66
C LYS A 390 37.07 -8.42 -15.68
N LEU A 391 36.33 -8.59 -14.58
CA LEU A 391 35.21 -9.52 -14.51
C LEU A 391 33.97 -8.81 -15.03
N TYR A 392 33.27 -9.44 -15.96
CA TYR A 392 32.00 -8.93 -16.45
C TYR A 392 30.99 -10.06 -16.65
N GLN A 393 29.73 -9.75 -16.44
CA GLN A 393 28.57 -10.60 -16.71
C GLN A 393 27.51 -9.76 -17.42
N TYR A 394 26.79 -10.38 -18.34
CA TYR A 394 25.57 -9.84 -18.88
C TYR A 394 24.53 -10.93 -19.06
N GLY A 395 23.27 -10.54 -18.99
CA GLY A 395 22.13 -11.42 -19.09
C GLY A 395 20.97 -10.81 -19.85
N PHE A 396 20.09 -11.70 -20.27
CA PHE A 396 18.82 -11.40 -20.91
C PHE A 396 17.72 -12.22 -20.25
N SER A 397 16.57 -11.61 -20.04
CA SER A 397 15.37 -12.27 -19.52
C SER A 397 14.17 -11.98 -20.42
N ALA A 398 13.24 -12.93 -20.47
CA ALA A 398 11.95 -12.78 -21.12
C ALA A 398 10.88 -13.39 -20.22
N LEU A 399 9.92 -12.57 -19.82
CA LEU A 399 8.77 -12.98 -19.04
C LEU A 399 7.54 -12.88 -19.94
N PHE A 400 6.77 -13.96 -20.07
CA PHE A 400 5.56 -13.95 -20.88
C PHE A 400 4.38 -14.63 -20.18
N ALA A 401 3.22 -13.97 -20.20
CA ALA A 401 1.96 -14.53 -19.76
C ALA A 401 1.20 -15.16 -20.92
N ASN A 402 0.54 -16.27 -20.64
CA ASN A 402 -0.46 -16.87 -21.49
C ASN A 402 -1.63 -17.38 -20.63
N SER A 403 -2.64 -17.99 -21.26
CA SER A 403 -3.83 -18.49 -20.55
C SER A 403 -3.55 -19.64 -19.56
N LEU A 404 -2.37 -20.26 -19.62
CA LEU A 404 -1.95 -21.32 -18.71
C LEU A 404 -1.17 -20.78 -17.52
N GLY A 405 -0.56 -19.60 -17.61
CA GLY A 405 0.32 -19.07 -16.58
C GLY A 405 1.38 -18.10 -17.11
N ILE A 406 2.33 -17.75 -16.26
CA ILE A 406 3.48 -16.88 -16.53
C ILE A 406 4.73 -17.74 -16.67
N THR A 407 5.54 -17.51 -17.69
CA THR A 407 6.82 -18.18 -17.90
C THR A 407 7.96 -17.17 -17.94
N GLU A 408 9.02 -17.43 -17.17
CA GLU A 408 10.29 -16.71 -17.21
C GLU A 408 11.35 -17.55 -17.93
N LEU A 409 12.10 -16.91 -18.82
CA LEU A 409 13.29 -17.46 -19.45
C LEU A 409 14.44 -16.48 -19.24
N SER A 410 15.51 -16.91 -18.58
CA SER A 410 16.68 -16.06 -18.32
C SER A 410 17.95 -16.77 -18.75
N ALA A 411 18.87 -16.03 -19.36
CA ALA A 411 20.16 -16.52 -19.83
C ALA A 411 21.25 -15.49 -19.50
N SER A 412 22.36 -15.95 -18.93
CA SER A 412 23.49 -15.09 -18.56
C SER A 412 24.82 -15.67 -19.01
N GLN A 413 25.78 -14.80 -19.29
CA GLN A 413 27.14 -15.14 -19.61
C GLN A 413 28.09 -14.28 -18.80
N SER A 414 29.18 -14.87 -18.32
CA SER A 414 30.23 -14.16 -17.57
C SER A 414 31.62 -14.51 -18.06
N HIS A 415 32.57 -13.66 -17.73
CA HIS A 415 33.99 -13.84 -17.96
C HIS A 415 34.78 -13.51 -16.69
N HIS A 416 35.43 -14.52 -16.12
CA HIS A 416 36.38 -14.36 -15.03
C HIS A 416 37.80 -14.20 -15.59
N PRO A 417 38.64 -13.26 -15.09
CA PRO A 417 40.01 -13.10 -15.56
C PRO A 417 40.88 -14.35 -15.40
N GLU A 418 40.62 -15.19 -14.39
CA GLU A 418 41.37 -16.42 -14.13
C GLU A 418 40.67 -17.69 -14.63
N PHE A 419 39.34 -17.76 -14.53
CA PHE A 419 38.55 -18.98 -14.80
C PHE A 419 37.85 -18.97 -16.16
N SER A 420 38.06 -17.91 -16.96
CA SER A 420 37.48 -17.73 -18.30
C SER A 420 35.95 -17.63 -18.26
N ASN A 421 35.28 -18.07 -19.33
CA ASN A 421 33.86 -17.86 -19.52
C ASN A 421 33.00 -18.87 -18.74
N GLY A 422 31.84 -18.41 -18.29
CA GLY A 422 30.75 -19.25 -17.80
C GLY A 422 29.40 -18.81 -18.34
N HIS A 423 28.38 -19.65 -18.19
CA HIS A 423 27.01 -19.40 -18.62
C HIS A 423 25.99 -20.00 -17.66
N ALA A 424 24.82 -19.35 -17.57
CA ALA A 424 23.71 -19.77 -16.73
C ALA A 424 22.38 -19.61 -17.47
N TYR A 425 21.42 -20.49 -17.18
CA TYR A 425 20.07 -20.49 -17.75
C TYR A 425 19.03 -20.77 -16.67
N LYS A 426 17.89 -20.07 -16.72
CA LYS A 426 16.72 -20.31 -15.87
C LYS A 426 15.47 -20.43 -16.74
N VAL A 427 14.63 -21.40 -16.40
CA VAL A 427 13.26 -21.53 -16.91
C VAL A 427 12.35 -21.66 -15.70
N ALA A 428 11.42 -20.73 -15.55
CA ALA A 428 10.41 -20.81 -14.50
C ALA A 428 9.00 -20.67 -15.09
N PHE A 429 8.03 -21.34 -14.48
CA PHE A 429 6.62 -21.30 -14.88
C PHE A 429 5.72 -21.33 -13.66
N ASP A 430 4.80 -20.37 -13.58
CA ASP A 430 3.76 -20.31 -12.56
C ASP A 430 2.39 -20.33 -13.22
N ALA A 431 1.50 -21.19 -12.75
CA ALA A 431 0.13 -21.34 -13.22
C ALA A 431 -0.84 -21.32 -12.05
N GLU A 432 -1.67 -20.29 -12.04
CA GLU A 432 -2.82 -20.17 -11.14
C GLU A 432 -4.10 -20.25 -11.97
N PHE A 433 -5.04 -21.08 -11.51
CA PHE A 433 -6.27 -21.33 -12.21
C PHE A 433 -7.44 -20.65 -11.48
N SER A 434 -8.43 -20.22 -12.26
CA SER A 434 -9.59 -19.47 -11.76
C SER A 434 -10.24 -20.09 -10.51
N ASP A 435 -10.59 -19.23 -9.54
CA ASP A 435 -11.36 -19.57 -8.33
C ASP A 435 -12.70 -20.26 -8.61
N ALA A 436 -13.24 -20.13 -9.83
CA ALA A 436 -14.45 -20.83 -10.25
C ALA A 436 -14.26 -22.36 -10.34
N ASN A 437 -13.00 -22.83 -10.42
CA ASN A 437 -12.68 -24.24 -10.32
C ASN A 437 -12.59 -24.64 -8.84
N SER A 438 -13.48 -25.52 -8.40
CA SER A 438 -13.52 -26.01 -7.00
C SER A 438 -12.23 -26.69 -6.54
N TRP A 439 -11.38 -27.15 -7.45
CA TRP A 439 -10.09 -27.75 -7.10
C TRP A 439 -8.97 -26.74 -6.90
N GLN A 440 -9.17 -25.48 -7.33
CA GLN A 440 -8.19 -24.39 -7.24
C GLN A 440 -6.74 -24.86 -7.46
N PRO A 441 -6.43 -25.47 -8.63
CA PRO A 441 -5.10 -26.02 -8.85
C PRO A 441 -4.06 -24.90 -8.86
N GLN A 442 -2.88 -25.20 -8.35
CA GLN A 442 -1.69 -24.36 -8.41
C GLN A 442 -0.54 -25.21 -8.94
N LEU A 443 0.29 -24.64 -9.81
CA LEU A 443 1.45 -25.31 -10.38
C LEU A 443 2.60 -24.32 -10.55
N SER A 444 3.77 -24.66 -10.02
CA SER A 444 5.00 -23.88 -10.15
C SER A 444 6.15 -24.80 -10.55
N LEU A 445 6.97 -24.39 -11.52
CA LEU A 445 8.12 -25.15 -12.03
C LEU A 445 9.32 -24.22 -12.14
N VAL A 446 10.49 -24.67 -11.70
CA VAL A 446 11.77 -23.98 -11.85
C VAL A 446 12.80 -24.98 -12.34
N TYR A 447 13.61 -24.57 -13.30
CA TYR A 447 14.83 -25.25 -13.71
C TYR A 447 15.94 -24.24 -13.91
N GLU A 448 17.07 -24.47 -13.26
CA GLU A 448 18.27 -23.66 -13.36
C GLU A 448 19.46 -24.52 -13.75
N TYR A 449 20.29 -23.96 -14.62
CA TYR A 449 21.57 -24.50 -15.00
C TYR A 449 22.63 -23.43 -14.82
N GLN A 450 23.75 -23.78 -14.18
CA GLN A 450 24.91 -22.90 -14.08
C GLN A 450 26.18 -23.69 -14.40
N SER A 451 27.04 -23.12 -15.24
CA SER A 451 28.35 -23.73 -15.51
C SER A 451 29.31 -23.55 -14.33
N GLU A 452 30.28 -24.44 -14.22
CA GLU A 452 31.29 -24.48 -13.15
C GLU A 452 32.03 -23.15 -12.93
N ASN A 453 32.24 -22.37 -14.01
CA ASN A 453 32.98 -21.10 -14.00
C ASN A 453 32.07 -19.87 -14.22
N PHE A 454 30.75 -20.03 -14.14
CA PHE A 454 29.85 -18.87 -14.13
C PHE A 454 30.15 -18.04 -12.88
N SER A 455 30.51 -16.77 -13.07
CA SER A 455 30.89 -15.85 -12.00
C SER A 455 30.04 -14.60 -12.00
N GLY A 456 29.80 -14.08 -10.81
CA GLY A 456 29.37 -12.70 -10.61
C GLY A 456 30.51 -11.80 -10.12
N VAL A 457 30.24 -10.51 -9.94
CA VAL A 457 31.25 -9.51 -9.54
C VAL A 457 31.84 -9.73 -8.13
N SER A 458 31.16 -10.49 -7.29
CA SER A 458 31.66 -10.89 -5.96
C SER A 458 32.77 -11.93 -6.07
N ASP A 459 32.83 -12.70 -7.16
CA ASP A 459 33.84 -13.75 -7.38
C ASP A 459 35.20 -13.23 -7.86
N LEU A 460 35.37 -11.91 -8.06
CA LEU A 460 36.61 -11.35 -8.65
C LEU A 460 37.89 -11.80 -7.95
N ASP A 461 37.83 -11.91 -6.62
CA ASP A 461 38.96 -12.26 -5.76
C ASP A 461 39.01 -13.78 -5.44
N SER A 462 38.12 -14.58 -6.04
CA SER A 462 38.08 -16.04 -5.87
C SER A 462 39.29 -16.71 -6.51
N THR A 463 39.94 -17.59 -5.75
CA THR A 463 41.17 -18.31 -6.18
C THR A 463 40.96 -19.82 -6.36
N GLN A 464 39.76 -20.32 -6.07
CA GLN A 464 39.40 -21.73 -6.18
C GLN A 464 38.41 -21.94 -7.33
N SER A 465 38.62 -23.01 -8.09
CA SER A 465 37.71 -23.49 -9.15
C SER A 465 37.37 -24.95 -8.85
N PRO A 466 36.12 -25.40 -9.09
CA PRO A 466 34.99 -24.67 -9.69
C PRO A 466 34.42 -23.57 -8.77
N LEU A 467 33.81 -22.54 -9.35
CA LEU A 467 33.07 -21.51 -8.61
C LEU A 467 31.69 -22.02 -8.19
N ASN A 468 31.00 -22.71 -9.10
CA ASN A 468 29.70 -23.31 -8.84
C ASN A 468 29.81 -24.82 -8.67
N LEU A 469 29.41 -25.31 -7.50
CA LEU A 469 29.36 -26.74 -7.21
C LEU A 469 28.06 -27.39 -7.69
N THR A 470 26.97 -26.62 -7.76
CA THR A 470 25.67 -27.06 -8.29
C THR A 470 25.57 -26.68 -9.76
N THR A 471 25.33 -27.67 -10.64
CA THR A 471 25.23 -27.43 -12.09
C THR A 471 23.79 -27.43 -12.58
N HIS A 472 22.93 -28.25 -11.96
CA HIS A 472 21.53 -28.39 -12.29
C HIS A 472 20.71 -28.29 -11.00
N TYR A 473 19.68 -27.48 -11.04
CA TYR A 473 18.66 -27.41 -10.01
C TYR A 473 17.29 -27.44 -10.69
N ALA A 474 16.37 -28.26 -10.17
CA ALA A 474 14.99 -28.26 -10.61
C ALA A 474 14.06 -28.34 -9.40
N SER A 475 12.98 -27.58 -9.42
CA SER A 475 11.92 -27.64 -8.42
C SER A 475 10.57 -27.64 -9.11
N ALA A 476 9.64 -28.44 -8.62
CA ALA A 476 8.27 -28.49 -9.10
C ALA A 476 7.32 -28.54 -7.91
N PHE A 477 6.26 -27.76 -7.95
CA PHE A 477 5.23 -27.69 -6.93
C PHE A 477 3.87 -27.79 -7.57
N ALA A 478 2.99 -28.61 -7.00
CA ALA A 478 1.59 -28.67 -7.41
C ALA A 478 0.70 -28.79 -6.19
N ALA A 479 -0.42 -28.07 -6.17
CA ALA A 479 -1.43 -28.15 -5.12
C ALA A 479 -2.85 -28.14 -5.67
N VAL A 480 -3.75 -28.79 -4.94
CA VAL A 480 -5.19 -28.85 -5.24
C VAL A 480 -5.99 -28.92 -3.95
N TYR A 481 -7.21 -28.40 -3.98
CA TYR A 481 -8.23 -28.64 -2.95
C TYR A 481 -9.04 -29.88 -3.34
N ILE A 482 -8.92 -30.95 -2.54
CA ILE A 482 -9.68 -32.20 -2.74
C ILE A 482 -11.15 -32.00 -2.35
N TYR A 483 -11.38 -31.20 -1.31
CA TYR A 483 -12.67 -30.70 -0.83
C TYR A 483 -12.51 -29.22 -0.49
N ASP A 484 -13.60 -28.47 -0.28
CA ASP A 484 -13.59 -27.04 0.10
C ASP A 484 -12.71 -26.69 1.32
N SER A 485 -12.20 -27.69 2.04
CA SER A 485 -11.41 -27.53 3.26
C SER A 485 -10.10 -28.32 3.30
N LEU A 486 -9.90 -29.32 2.44
CA LEU A 486 -8.70 -30.18 2.48
C LEU A 486 -7.82 -29.90 1.26
N ARG A 487 -6.66 -29.31 1.50
CA ARG A 487 -5.63 -29.03 0.51
C ARG A 487 -4.60 -30.16 0.49
N ALA A 488 -4.22 -30.57 -0.70
CA ALA A 488 -3.15 -31.52 -0.96
C ALA A 488 -2.12 -30.87 -1.87
N ALA A 489 -0.85 -30.98 -1.49
CA ALA A 489 0.26 -30.44 -2.28
C ALA A 489 1.40 -31.44 -2.39
N VAL A 490 2.26 -31.24 -3.38
CA VAL A 490 3.49 -32.01 -3.57
C VAL A 490 4.58 -31.10 -4.10
N THR A 491 5.74 -31.15 -3.46
CA THR A 491 6.97 -30.54 -3.96
C THR A 491 7.91 -31.64 -4.46
N PHE A 492 8.59 -31.43 -5.58
CA PHE A 492 9.68 -32.25 -6.07
C PHE A 492 10.91 -31.36 -6.23
N ASN A 493 12.07 -31.79 -5.73
CA ASN A 493 13.33 -31.10 -5.93
C ASN A 493 14.37 -32.06 -6.52
N TYR A 494 15.24 -31.52 -7.35
CA TYR A 494 16.38 -32.22 -7.93
C TYR A 494 17.58 -31.28 -7.94
N ARG A 495 18.71 -31.77 -7.45
CA ARG A 495 19.99 -31.06 -7.46
C ARG A 495 21.07 -32.00 -7.97
N SER A 496 21.87 -31.53 -8.92
CA SER A 496 23.08 -32.24 -9.31
C SER A 496 24.22 -31.32 -9.71
N GLY A 497 25.44 -31.77 -9.47
CA GLY A 497 26.63 -30.95 -9.54
C GLY A 497 27.92 -31.73 -9.62
N LEU A 498 29.00 -30.98 -9.40
CA LEU A 498 30.35 -31.52 -9.25
C LEU A 498 30.57 -32.14 -7.87
N ASP A 499 29.92 -31.56 -6.86
CA ASP A 499 29.94 -32.10 -5.51
C ASP A 499 28.85 -33.16 -5.33
N LYS A 500 29.23 -34.42 -5.54
CA LYS A 500 28.32 -35.56 -5.46
C LYS A 500 27.71 -35.77 -4.08
N ASN A 501 28.30 -35.23 -3.02
CA ASN A 501 27.70 -35.29 -1.69
C ASN A 501 26.41 -34.46 -1.61
N ASN A 502 26.27 -33.46 -2.47
CA ASN A 502 25.12 -32.56 -2.52
C ASN A 502 24.13 -32.91 -3.65
N ASP A 503 24.37 -34.00 -4.39
CA ASP A 503 23.45 -34.48 -5.42
C ASP A 503 22.29 -35.23 -4.75
N TYR A 504 21.06 -34.78 -4.99
CA TYR A 504 19.86 -35.43 -4.43
C TYR A 504 18.64 -35.22 -5.32
N TRP A 505 17.64 -36.06 -5.11
CA TRP A 505 16.26 -35.74 -5.46
C TRP A 505 15.35 -35.98 -4.26
N SER A 506 14.33 -35.14 -4.11
CA SER A 506 13.37 -35.26 -3.03
C SER A 506 11.93 -35.09 -3.52
N VAL A 507 11.01 -35.76 -2.82
CA VAL A 507 9.57 -35.59 -3.01
C VAL A 507 8.91 -35.36 -1.66
N SER A 508 8.08 -34.33 -1.58
CA SER A 508 7.55 -33.81 -0.33
C SER A 508 6.03 -33.62 -0.37
N PRO A 509 5.21 -34.70 -0.44
CA PRO A 509 3.76 -34.58 -0.33
C PRO A 509 3.32 -33.97 1.01
N SER A 510 2.26 -33.15 0.97
CA SER A 510 1.63 -32.56 2.13
C SER A 510 0.11 -32.53 2.05
N LEU A 511 -0.53 -32.55 3.21
CA LEU A 511 -1.95 -32.36 3.40
C LEU A 511 -2.18 -31.28 4.46
N SER A 512 -3.16 -30.40 4.23
CA SER A 512 -3.53 -29.35 5.18
C SER A 512 -5.03 -29.08 5.16
N GLY A 513 -5.58 -28.65 6.30
CA GLY A 513 -6.99 -28.25 6.39
C GLY A 513 -7.43 -27.86 7.79
N PRO A 514 -8.71 -27.50 7.98
CA PRO A 514 -9.26 -27.21 9.29
C PRO A 514 -9.39 -28.47 10.13
N PHE A 515 -9.28 -28.29 11.44
CA PHE A 515 -9.31 -29.35 12.43
C PHE A 515 -10.74 -29.52 12.97
N PHE A 516 -11.45 -30.53 12.47
CA PHE A 516 -12.76 -31.01 12.98
C PHE A 516 -13.82 -29.92 13.28
N GLY A 517 -13.98 -28.93 12.39
CA GLY A 517 -14.99 -27.87 12.54
C GLY A 517 -14.65 -26.80 13.59
N THR A 518 -13.40 -26.78 14.07
CA THR A 518 -12.86 -25.68 14.87
C THR A 518 -12.14 -24.66 13.97
N PRO A 519 -11.86 -23.43 14.46
CA PRO A 519 -10.97 -22.49 13.77
C PRO A 519 -9.50 -22.93 13.68
N ALA A 520 -9.12 -24.06 14.31
CA ALA A 520 -7.77 -24.58 14.24
C ALA A 520 -7.51 -25.26 12.89
N THR A 521 -6.25 -25.26 12.45
CA THR A 521 -5.80 -25.86 11.18
C THR A 521 -4.63 -26.80 11.45
N TRP A 522 -4.51 -27.87 10.67
CA TRP A 522 -3.45 -28.88 10.81
C TRP A 522 -2.80 -29.19 9.47
N SER A 523 -1.48 -29.41 9.44
CA SER A 523 -0.76 -29.93 8.27
C SER A 523 0.09 -31.12 8.64
N ALA A 524 0.26 -32.00 7.66
CA ALA A 524 1.25 -33.06 7.67
C ALA A 524 2.02 -33.02 6.34
N ARG A 525 3.34 -33.03 6.42
CA ARG A 525 4.25 -33.10 5.27
C ARG A 525 5.22 -34.25 5.50
N VAL A 526 5.48 -35.04 4.46
CA VAL A 526 6.50 -36.09 4.46
C VAL A 526 7.46 -35.79 3.32
N ASN A 527 8.74 -35.64 3.61
CA ASN A 527 9.82 -35.46 2.65
C ASN A 527 10.64 -36.75 2.58
N TYR A 528 10.70 -37.37 1.40
CA TYR A 528 11.66 -38.43 1.10
C TYR A 528 12.76 -37.83 0.23
N GLN A 529 14.02 -37.93 0.65
CA GLN A 529 15.18 -37.47 -0.09
C GLN A 529 16.12 -38.63 -0.34
N ASN A 530 16.44 -38.88 -1.60
CA ASN A 530 17.48 -39.82 -2.00
C ASN A 530 18.74 -39.02 -2.32
N ASN A 531 19.79 -39.27 -1.56
CA ASN A 531 21.11 -38.68 -1.75
C ASN A 531 21.95 -39.62 -2.63
N GLU A 532 22.79 -39.07 -3.50
CA GLU A 532 23.64 -39.88 -4.40
C GLU A 532 24.74 -40.62 -3.62
N VAL A 533 25.31 -39.97 -2.61
CA VAL A 533 26.43 -40.49 -1.80
C VAL A 533 25.99 -40.86 -0.39
N ASP A 534 25.25 -39.97 0.27
CA ASP A 534 24.75 -40.20 1.63
C ASP A 534 23.54 -41.13 1.65
N SER A 535 23.14 -41.57 2.85
CA SER A 535 21.93 -42.38 2.99
C SER A 535 20.68 -41.60 2.63
N ASP A 536 19.67 -42.31 2.12
CA ASP A 536 18.32 -41.75 1.97
C ASP A 536 17.77 -41.27 3.32
N GLU A 537 17.00 -40.18 3.26
CA GLU A 537 16.39 -39.54 4.40
C GLU A 537 14.88 -39.47 4.28
N VAL A 538 14.19 -39.59 5.42
CA VAL A 538 12.73 -39.42 5.51
C VAL A 538 12.41 -38.49 6.66
N ASN A 539 11.94 -37.30 6.32
CA ASN A 539 11.61 -36.26 7.28
C ASN A 539 10.09 -36.03 7.28
N THR A 540 9.46 -36.06 8.44
CA THR A 540 8.02 -35.79 8.60
C THR A 540 7.83 -34.56 9.46
N THR A 541 6.99 -33.64 9.01
CA THR A 541 6.60 -32.46 9.77
C THR A 541 5.10 -32.47 10.00
N LEU A 542 4.68 -32.35 11.25
CA LEU A 542 3.29 -32.15 11.66
C LEU A 542 3.17 -30.76 12.27
N THR A 543 2.14 -29.99 11.89
CA THR A 543 1.87 -28.68 12.48
C THR A 543 0.39 -28.56 12.83
N LEU A 544 0.08 -28.03 14.01
CA LEU A 544 -1.26 -27.68 14.47
C LEU A 544 -1.27 -26.22 14.89
N SER A 545 -2.08 -25.40 14.22
CA SER A 545 -2.22 -23.96 14.49
C SER A 545 -3.62 -23.67 15.02
N TRP A 546 -3.73 -23.21 16.26
CA TRP A 546 -4.99 -22.97 16.95
C TRP A 546 -5.13 -21.50 17.36
N PRO A 547 -6.01 -20.72 16.71
CA PRO A 547 -6.35 -19.38 17.15
C PRO A 547 -7.34 -19.47 18.33
N LEU A 548 -6.86 -19.28 19.56
CA LEU A 548 -7.68 -19.32 20.78
C LEU A 548 -8.61 -18.12 20.87
N SER A 549 -8.18 -16.97 20.34
CA SER A 549 -8.95 -15.73 20.20
C SER A 549 -8.44 -14.92 19.01
N LYS A 550 -8.94 -13.69 18.82
CA LYS A 550 -8.35 -12.76 17.85
C LYS A 550 -6.92 -12.37 18.23
N GLN A 551 -6.63 -12.28 19.53
CA GLN A 551 -5.34 -11.85 20.08
C GLN A 551 -4.36 -12.99 20.30
N SER A 552 -4.83 -14.22 20.58
CA SER A 552 -3.98 -15.34 20.99
C SER A 552 -3.99 -16.49 19.99
N ARG A 553 -2.82 -17.03 19.68
CA ARG A 553 -2.63 -18.22 18.86
C ARG A 553 -1.59 -19.15 19.47
N VAL A 554 -1.84 -20.45 19.38
CA VAL A 554 -0.89 -21.51 19.73
C VAL A 554 -0.55 -22.28 18.47
N VAL A 555 0.74 -22.52 18.20
CA VAL A 555 1.22 -23.37 17.11
C VAL A 555 2.07 -24.47 17.71
N GLY A 556 1.66 -25.73 17.53
CA GLY A 556 2.49 -26.89 17.86
C GLY A 556 3.10 -27.46 16.59
N ARG A 557 4.39 -27.77 16.59
CA ARG A 557 5.08 -28.41 15.47
C ARG A 557 5.92 -29.58 15.96
N TYR A 558 5.99 -30.63 15.15
CA TYR A 558 6.93 -31.73 15.34
C TYR A 558 7.59 -32.08 14.01
N SER A 559 8.92 -32.14 13.96
CA SER A 559 9.71 -32.45 12.77
C SER A 559 10.72 -33.56 13.06
N THR A 560 10.78 -34.61 12.24
CA THR A 560 11.71 -35.74 12.47
C THR A 560 13.11 -35.51 11.93
N GLU A 561 13.35 -34.46 11.14
CA GLU A 561 14.67 -34.16 10.56
C GLU A 561 15.76 -34.05 11.64
N ILE A 562 15.47 -33.25 12.66
CA ILE A 562 16.31 -33.05 13.86
C ILE A 562 15.59 -33.48 15.15
N ASP A 563 14.56 -34.34 15.03
CA ASP A 563 13.68 -34.76 16.14
C ASP A 563 13.12 -33.58 16.97
N GLN A 564 12.80 -32.49 16.29
CA GLN A 564 12.39 -31.24 16.91
C GLN A 564 10.90 -31.21 17.25
N ALA A 565 10.56 -30.85 18.48
CA ALA A 565 9.22 -30.48 18.91
C ALA A 565 9.21 -29.01 19.32
N SER A 566 8.27 -28.21 18.78
CA SER A 566 8.06 -26.83 19.21
C SER A 566 6.61 -26.57 19.63
N LEU A 567 6.46 -25.67 20.60
CA LEU A 567 5.18 -25.11 20.99
C LEU A 567 5.31 -23.59 21.14
N ASP A 568 4.65 -22.88 20.25
CA ASP A 568 4.71 -21.43 20.12
C ASP A 568 3.37 -20.81 20.55
N TYR A 569 3.41 -19.92 21.53
CA TYR A 569 2.27 -19.10 21.94
C TYR A 569 2.55 -17.64 21.58
N THR A 570 1.61 -17.01 20.89
CA THR A 570 1.67 -15.58 20.54
C THR A 570 0.45 -14.84 21.07
N TYR A 571 0.67 -13.64 21.60
CA TYR A 571 -0.36 -12.70 22.03
C TYR A 571 -0.12 -11.35 21.37
N GLN A 572 -1.13 -10.78 20.74
CA GLN A 572 -1.06 -9.47 20.11
C GLN A 572 -2.35 -8.69 20.38
N ASN A 573 -2.21 -7.47 20.90
CA ASN A 573 -3.32 -6.57 21.12
C ASN A 573 -2.95 -5.14 20.72
N ASN A 574 -3.83 -4.49 19.95
CA ASN A 574 -3.68 -3.09 19.56
C ASN A 574 -2.32 -2.74 18.90
N VAL A 575 -1.78 -3.68 18.11
CA VAL A 575 -0.51 -3.51 17.41
C VAL A 575 -0.57 -2.30 16.48
N GLY A 576 0.47 -1.46 16.52
CA GLY A 576 0.61 -0.24 15.72
C GLY A 576 0.12 1.05 16.37
N ASN A 577 -0.78 0.94 17.35
CA ASN A 577 -1.32 2.07 18.08
C ASN A 577 -0.55 2.32 19.39
N THR A 578 -0.81 3.47 20.01
CA THR A 578 -0.26 3.76 21.34
C THR A 578 -0.90 2.83 22.38
N GLY A 579 -0.07 2.21 23.21
CA GLY A 579 -0.47 1.17 24.16
C GLY A 579 -0.50 -0.24 23.57
N GLY A 580 -0.13 -0.40 22.29
CA GLY A 580 -0.03 -1.71 21.64
C GLY A 580 0.97 -2.63 22.34
N VAL A 581 0.59 -3.90 22.48
CA VAL A 581 1.43 -4.94 23.09
C VAL A 581 1.43 -6.20 22.24
N SER A 582 2.59 -6.77 22.04
CA SER A 582 2.75 -8.11 21.49
C SER A 582 3.74 -8.90 22.33
N GLY A 583 3.49 -10.19 22.52
CA GLY A 583 4.42 -11.07 23.18
C GLY A 583 4.39 -12.47 22.59
N PHE A 584 5.47 -13.20 22.81
CA PHE A 584 5.58 -14.59 22.42
C PHE A 584 6.24 -15.41 23.52
N ALA A 585 5.90 -16.70 23.54
CA ALA A 585 6.58 -17.71 24.33
C ALA A 585 6.74 -18.95 23.45
N SER A 586 7.96 -19.44 23.30
CA SER A 586 8.28 -20.65 22.54
C SER A 586 9.04 -21.62 23.42
N VAL A 587 8.72 -22.89 23.28
CA VAL A 587 9.52 -23.99 23.83
C VAL A 587 9.87 -24.91 22.68
N VAL A 588 11.15 -25.18 22.51
CA VAL A 588 11.69 -26.06 21.49
C VAL A 588 12.54 -27.15 22.16
N THR A 589 12.42 -28.38 21.69
CA THR A 589 13.34 -29.47 22.03
C THR A 589 13.81 -30.06 20.73
N ASP A 590 15.08 -30.46 20.60
CA ASP A 590 15.60 -31.17 19.42
C ASP A 590 16.74 -32.11 19.82
N ARG A 591 17.39 -32.75 18.85
CA ARG A 591 18.44 -33.73 19.10
C ARG A 591 19.72 -33.15 19.71
N GLU A 592 20.00 -31.87 19.49
CA GLU A 592 21.23 -31.19 19.95
C GLU A 592 20.99 -30.30 21.17
N THR A 593 19.75 -29.88 21.38
CA THR A 593 19.32 -29.03 22.50
C THR A 593 18.18 -29.71 23.24
N ASP A 594 18.44 -30.14 24.47
CA ASP A 594 17.43 -30.75 25.34
C ASP A 594 16.19 -29.84 25.51
N SER A 595 16.40 -28.53 25.68
CA SER A 595 15.30 -27.56 25.66
C SER A 595 15.77 -26.11 25.44
N SER A 596 15.14 -25.40 24.50
CA SER A 596 15.18 -23.94 24.37
C SER A 596 13.85 -23.35 24.82
N VAL A 597 13.92 -22.29 25.62
CA VAL A 597 12.76 -21.49 26.03
C VAL A 597 13.01 -20.05 25.63
N ASP A 598 12.14 -19.51 24.80
CA ASP A 598 12.23 -18.15 24.28
C ASP A 598 11.00 -17.35 24.69
N LEU A 599 11.20 -16.21 25.34
CA LEU A 599 10.14 -15.31 25.78
C LEU A 599 10.42 -13.92 25.24
N GLY A 600 9.39 -13.23 24.76
CA GLY A 600 9.55 -11.85 24.31
C GLY A 600 8.31 -11.00 24.49
N ILE A 601 8.52 -9.70 24.68
CA ILE A 601 7.48 -8.68 24.74
C ILE A 601 7.93 -7.44 23.96
N ASN A 602 6.99 -6.83 23.25
CA ASN A 602 7.12 -5.55 22.59
C ASN A 602 5.94 -4.66 23.01
N TYR A 603 6.25 -3.44 23.40
CA TYR A 603 5.29 -2.44 23.83
C TYR A 603 5.52 -1.10 23.11
N ALA A 604 4.47 -0.58 22.48
CA ALA A 604 4.49 0.70 21.80
C ALA A 604 3.86 1.79 22.68
N ALA A 605 4.68 2.68 23.24
CA ALA A 605 4.22 3.87 23.95
C ALA A 605 4.03 5.05 22.97
N ASN A 606 3.53 6.18 23.48
CA ASN A 606 3.35 7.38 22.66
C ASN A 606 4.69 7.97 22.17
N ARG A 607 5.78 7.79 22.94
CA ARG A 607 7.09 8.42 22.70
C ARG A 607 8.28 7.47 22.59
N TYR A 608 8.07 6.18 22.78
CA TYR A 608 9.13 5.18 22.67
C TYR A 608 8.52 3.82 22.39
N GLN A 609 9.33 2.91 21.88
CA GLN A 609 9.03 1.48 21.83
C GLN A 609 9.99 0.76 22.78
N PHE A 610 9.48 -0.30 23.41
CA PHE A 610 10.25 -1.13 24.32
C PHE A 610 10.15 -2.58 23.87
N ILE A 611 11.29 -3.23 23.68
CA ILE A 611 11.38 -4.64 23.35
C ILE A 611 12.24 -5.31 24.42
N ALA A 612 11.79 -6.44 24.93
CA ALA A 612 12.60 -7.30 25.79
C ALA A 612 12.37 -8.75 25.42
N ASP A 613 13.46 -9.49 25.27
CA ASP A 613 13.43 -10.93 25.02
C ASP A 613 14.48 -11.65 25.86
N HIS A 614 14.17 -12.91 26.15
CA HIS A 614 15.02 -13.80 26.93
C HIS A 614 14.96 -15.19 26.32
N SER A 615 16.12 -15.74 25.99
CA SER A 615 16.31 -17.10 25.51
C SER A 615 17.11 -17.89 26.54
N SER A 616 16.63 -19.06 26.92
CA SER A 616 17.34 -20.03 27.76
C SER A 616 17.48 -21.33 26.99
N ARG A 617 18.71 -21.68 26.60
CA ARG A 617 19.05 -22.91 25.90
C ARG A 617 19.75 -23.87 26.86
N LEU A 618 19.14 -25.01 27.10
CA LEU A 618 19.69 -26.13 27.86
C LEU A 618 20.22 -27.12 26.82
N GLU A 619 21.54 -27.13 26.64
CA GLU A 619 22.21 -27.93 25.61
C GLU A 619 22.35 -29.38 26.05
N ASP A 620 22.75 -29.60 27.31
CA ASP A 620 22.82 -30.93 27.94
C ASP A 620 22.42 -30.82 29.43
N LEU A 621 21.32 -31.48 29.81
CA LEU A 621 20.80 -31.52 31.18
C LEU A 621 21.68 -32.33 32.14
N ASP A 622 22.44 -33.31 31.64
CA ASP A 622 23.32 -34.17 32.43
C ASP A 622 24.66 -33.46 32.72
N GLU A 623 25.15 -32.63 31.79
CA GLU A 623 26.39 -31.85 31.94
C GLU A 623 26.18 -30.42 32.48
N ASP A 624 24.92 -30.05 32.79
CA ASP A 624 24.50 -28.71 33.23
C ASP A 624 24.94 -27.58 32.29
N ARG A 625 25.03 -27.88 30.98
CA ARG A 625 25.48 -26.94 29.96
C ARG A 625 24.30 -26.11 29.47
N ARG A 626 24.32 -24.81 29.80
CA ARG A 626 23.19 -23.91 29.51
C ARG A 626 23.64 -22.52 29.11
N ASN A 627 22.90 -21.90 28.20
CA ASN A 627 23.13 -20.56 27.73
C ASN A 627 21.88 -19.70 27.94
N HIS A 628 22.05 -18.55 28.59
CA HIS A 628 20.98 -17.57 28.77
C HIS A 628 21.35 -16.30 28.03
N SER A 629 20.49 -15.84 27.12
CA SER A 629 20.64 -14.56 26.42
C SER A 629 19.46 -13.66 26.73
N THR A 630 19.71 -12.46 27.22
CA THR A 630 18.68 -11.45 27.50
C THR A 630 18.96 -10.20 26.69
N ARG A 631 18.00 -9.75 25.89
CA ARG A 631 18.07 -8.49 25.16
C ARG A 631 16.99 -7.54 25.63
N ILE A 632 17.36 -6.27 25.82
CA ILE A 632 16.45 -5.16 26.08
C ILE A 632 16.78 -4.06 25.08
N GLU A 633 15.77 -3.58 24.36
CA GLU A 633 15.85 -2.44 23.46
C GLU A 633 14.84 -1.35 23.85
N ILE A 634 15.30 -0.10 23.86
CA ILE A 634 14.43 1.09 23.89
C ILE A 634 14.70 1.92 22.65
N GLY A 635 13.66 2.10 21.82
CA GLY A 635 13.72 2.96 20.63
C GLY A 635 12.92 4.24 20.82
N SER A 636 13.47 5.39 20.44
CA SER A 636 12.77 6.69 20.42
C SER A 636 13.30 7.55 19.26
N ALA A 637 12.58 8.61 18.91
CA ALA A 637 12.99 9.58 17.90
C ALA A 637 12.87 11.01 18.44
N LEU A 638 13.84 11.85 18.09
CA LEU A 638 13.68 13.31 18.10
C LEU A 638 13.40 13.75 16.66
N ALA A 639 12.27 14.42 16.42
CA ALA A 639 11.86 14.82 15.08
C ALA A 639 11.43 16.28 15.04
N PHE A 640 11.64 16.93 13.89
CA PHE A 640 11.18 18.28 13.62
C PHE A 640 10.63 18.44 12.20
N ALA A 641 9.63 19.31 12.07
CA ALA A 641 9.05 19.75 10.80
C ALA A 641 8.77 21.25 10.89
N GLY A 642 9.45 22.04 10.06
CA GLY A 642 9.45 23.50 10.18
C GLY A 642 9.97 23.94 11.54
N THR A 643 9.14 24.64 12.31
CA THR A 643 9.47 25.10 13.68
C THR A 643 9.03 24.14 14.77
N SER A 644 8.28 23.08 14.42
CA SER A 644 7.71 22.15 15.39
C SER A 644 8.69 21.03 15.69
N VAL A 645 8.95 20.77 16.98
CA VAL A 645 9.84 19.70 17.46
C VAL A 645 9.06 18.78 18.39
N THR A 646 9.34 17.49 18.35
CA THR A 646 8.73 16.50 19.26
C THR A 646 9.65 15.30 19.49
N ILE A 647 9.32 14.51 20.52
CA ILE A 647 9.91 13.19 20.77
C ILE A 647 8.81 12.15 20.61
N GLY A 648 9.10 11.08 19.86
CA GLY A 648 8.15 10.06 19.49
C GLY A 648 8.77 8.67 19.38
N ARG A 649 8.00 7.70 18.90
CA ARG A 649 8.56 6.40 18.47
C ARG A 649 9.47 6.59 17.23
N PRO A 650 10.40 5.66 16.95
CA PRO A 650 11.29 5.74 15.79
C PRO A 650 10.56 6.01 14.47
N VAL A 651 11.02 7.00 13.71
CA VAL A 651 10.52 7.36 12.38
C VAL A 651 10.93 6.29 11.37
N ARG A 652 10.04 5.93 10.45
CA ARG A 652 10.31 4.91 9.42
C ARG A 652 10.54 5.53 8.06
N GLU A 653 9.47 5.71 7.30
CA GLU A 653 9.53 6.25 5.95
C GLU A 653 9.22 7.74 5.93
N ALA A 654 8.12 8.21 6.52
CA ALA A 654 7.81 9.62 6.65
C ALA A 654 7.11 9.90 7.99
N PHE A 655 6.98 11.17 8.37
CA PHE A 655 6.41 11.51 9.67
C PHE A 655 5.63 12.82 9.68
N ALA A 656 4.77 12.99 10.68
CA ALA A 656 4.11 14.26 10.97
C ALA A 656 4.33 14.67 12.43
N VAL A 657 4.66 15.94 12.64
CA VAL A 657 4.65 16.60 13.95
C VAL A 657 3.31 17.30 14.10
N VAL A 658 2.46 16.74 14.95
CA VAL A 658 1.13 17.26 15.24
C VAL A 658 1.20 18.19 16.45
N SER A 659 0.76 19.42 16.24
CA SER A 659 0.69 20.46 17.26
C SER A 659 -0.76 20.76 17.59
N LYS A 660 -1.00 21.18 18.84
CA LYS A 660 -2.32 21.55 19.34
C LYS A 660 -2.42 23.06 19.41
N HIS A 661 -3.46 23.64 18.81
CA HIS A 661 -3.70 25.07 18.92
C HIS A 661 -4.10 25.45 20.36
N SER A 662 -3.79 26.68 20.78
CA SER A 662 -4.06 27.16 22.15
C SER A 662 -5.55 27.15 22.52
N SER A 663 -6.45 27.17 21.53
CA SER A 663 -7.90 27.03 21.75
C SER A 663 -8.33 25.65 22.25
N LEU A 664 -7.46 24.64 22.15
CA LEU A 664 -7.68 23.26 22.59
C LEU A 664 -6.72 22.86 23.72
N GLU A 665 -6.17 23.83 24.45
CA GLU A 665 -5.12 23.61 25.46
C GLU A 665 -5.48 22.51 26.48
N ASP A 666 -6.73 22.48 26.93
CA ASP A 666 -7.23 21.53 27.94
C ASP A 666 -7.82 20.25 27.33
N ASN A 667 -8.03 20.20 26.01
CA ASN A 667 -8.65 19.06 25.35
C ASN A 667 -7.65 17.95 25.06
N ALA A 668 -8.06 16.70 25.32
CA ALA A 668 -7.34 15.52 24.87
C ALA A 668 -7.70 15.23 23.40
N ILE A 669 -6.70 14.84 22.61
CA ILE A 669 -6.89 14.54 21.19
C ILE A 669 -6.39 13.13 20.92
N ALA A 670 -7.24 12.32 20.30
CA ALA A 670 -6.90 11.04 19.71
C ALA A 670 -6.59 11.23 18.22
N ILE A 671 -5.40 10.86 17.78
CA ILE A 671 -4.99 10.97 16.37
C ILE A 671 -5.12 9.61 15.72
N ASP A 672 -5.87 9.55 14.62
CA ASP A 672 -6.21 8.35 13.87
C ASP A 672 -6.78 7.24 14.77
N PRO A 673 -7.94 7.50 15.44
CA PRO A 673 -8.58 6.53 16.31
C PRO A 673 -9.12 5.32 15.53
N THR A 674 -9.17 4.16 16.18
CA THR A 674 -9.83 2.97 15.64
C THR A 674 -11.34 3.19 15.51
N LYS A 675 -12.00 2.39 14.67
CA LYS A 675 -13.45 2.51 14.41
C LYS A 675 -14.32 2.43 15.67
N ASP A 676 -13.86 1.66 16.67
CA ASP A 676 -14.55 1.48 17.94
C ASP A 676 -14.18 2.58 18.97
N GLY A 677 -13.22 3.46 18.67
CA GLY A 677 -12.77 4.57 19.52
C GLY A 677 -11.85 4.16 20.68
N ASP A 678 -11.68 2.86 20.93
CA ASP A 678 -10.92 2.36 22.08
C ASP A 678 -9.41 2.67 22.04
N TYR A 679 -8.85 2.86 20.84
CA TYR A 679 -7.42 3.05 20.64
C TYR A 679 -7.14 4.13 19.59
N ALA A 680 -5.96 4.74 19.67
CA ALA A 680 -5.50 5.71 18.68
C ALA A 680 -4.04 5.48 18.31
N ARG A 681 -3.68 5.88 17.09
CA ARG A 681 -2.30 5.82 16.61
C ARG A 681 -1.37 6.60 17.54
N ALA A 682 -1.80 7.80 17.96
CA ALA A 682 -1.13 8.60 18.98
C ALA A 682 -2.13 9.46 19.77
N TYR A 683 -1.72 9.89 20.97
CA TYR A 683 -2.54 10.74 21.84
C TYR A 683 -1.84 12.05 22.15
N SER A 684 -2.58 13.17 22.08
CA SER A 684 -2.13 14.49 22.54
C SER A 684 -2.93 14.93 23.76
N THR A 685 -2.44 14.58 24.95
CA THR A 685 -3.08 14.94 26.24
C THR A 685 -2.56 16.25 26.84
N ASN A 686 -1.39 16.71 26.41
CA ASN A 686 -0.73 17.92 26.94
C ASN A 686 -0.49 18.91 25.79
N GLN A 687 0.07 20.09 26.07
CA GLN A 687 0.48 21.05 25.03
C GLN A 687 1.68 20.61 24.18
N HIS A 688 2.32 19.49 24.51
CA HIS A 688 3.48 19.03 23.77
C HIS A 688 3.04 18.45 22.43
N ASN A 689 3.78 18.80 21.37
CA ASN A 689 3.62 18.19 20.06
C ASN A 689 3.72 16.66 20.14
N VAL A 690 3.02 15.97 19.24
CA VAL A 690 2.98 14.51 19.12
C VAL A 690 3.55 14.10 17.77
N LEU A 691 4.26 12.96 17.75
CA LEU A 691 4.82 12.41 16.52
C LEU A 691 3.91 11.30 15.97
N ILE A 692 3.61 11.39 14.67
CA ILE A 692 3.15 10.27 13.85
C ILE A 692 4.37 9.78 13.06
N PRO A 693 4.99 8.65 13.44
CA PRO A 693 6.32 8.28 12.97
C PRO A 693 6.34 7.36 11.74
N ASP A 694 5.19 6.81 11.36
CA ASP A 694 5.07 5.67 10.46
C ASP A 694 4.16 5.98 9.25
N LEU A 695 4.27 7.19 8.69
CA LEU A 695 3.64 7.51 7.40
C LEU A 695 4.40 6.80 6.29
N VAL A 696 3.68 6.25 5.31
CA VAL A 696 4.28 5.53 4.18
C VAL A 696 4.53 6.48 3.03
N ALA A 697 5.73 6.40 2.46
CA ALA A 697 6.13 7.27 1.37
C ALA A 697 5.32 6.99 0.09
N TYR A 698 4.99 8.05 -0.63
CA TYR A 698 4.28 8.10 -1.92
C TYR A 698 2.89 7.47 -1.91
N ASN A 699 2.34 7.20 -0.72
CA ASN A 699 1.01 6.65 -0.54
C ASN A 699 0.08 7.73 0.02
N THR A 700 -1.08 7.93 -0.60
CA THR A 700 -2.07 8.87 -0.06
C THR A 700 -2.62 8.34 1.25
N GLN A 701 -2.56 9.16 2.31
CA GLN A 701 -3.07 8.82 3.63
C GLN A 701 -4.00 9.90 4.15
N LEU A 702 -5.11 9.49 4.75
CA LEU A 702 -6.00 10.35 5.51
C LEU A 702 -5.73 10.13 7.00
N ILE A 703 -5.30 11.18 7.69
CA ILE A 703 -5.08 11.14 9.14
C ILE A 703 -6.24 11.88 9.81
N SER A 704 -7.20 11.12 10.35
CA SER A 704 -8.30 11.70 11.13
C SER A 704 -7.86 12.05 12.55
N TYR A 705 -8.63 12.87 13.24
CA TYR A 705 -8.46 13.12 14.66
C TYR A 705 -9.81 13.32 15.34
N ASP A 706 -9.87 12.95 16.61
CA ASP A 706 -11.01 13.16 17.48
C ASP A 706 -10.57 13.95 18.71
N VAL A 707 -11.42 14.87 19.17
CA VAL A 707 -11.12 15.79 20.27
C VAL A 707 -12.18 15.63 21.34
N GLU A 708 -11.74 15.21 22.53
CA GLU A 708 -12.63 15.02 23.68
C GLU A 708 -13.08 16.38 24.25
N ASP A 709 -14.31 16.42 24.77
CA ASP A 709 -14.89 17.58 25.47
C ASP A 709 -14.82 18.90 24.70
N LEU A 710 -15.10 18.85 23.38
CA LEU A 710 -15.15 20.04 22.54
C LEU A 710 -16.15 21.08 23.07
N PRO A 711 -15.78 22.36 23.14
CA PRO A 711 -16.71 23.42 23.47
C PRO A 711 -17.91 23.42 22.49
N PRO A 712 -19.15 23.60 22.98
CA PRO A 712 -20.31 23.68 22.09
C PRO A 712 -20.15 24.78 21.03
N GLY A 713 -20.35 24.41 19.76
CA GLY A 713 -20.20 25.32 18.62
C GLY A 713 -18.76 25.54 18.13
N TYR A 714 -17.78 24.81 18.68
CA TYR A 714 -16.41 24.81 18.17
C TYR A 714 -16.33 24.19 16.78
N ASP A 715 -15.71 24.90 15.84
CA ASP A 715 -15.40 24.40 14.51
C ASP A 715 -13.98 23.78 14.47
N LEU A 716 -13.92 22.46 14.28
CA LEU A 716 -12.66 21.71 14.14
C LEU A 716 -12.06 21.74 12.74
N GLY A 717 -12.73 22.38 11.78
CA GLY A 717 -12.39 22.29 10.36
C GLY A 717 -12.77 20.92 9.80
N GLU A 718 -11.92 20.39 8.92
CA GLU A 718 -12.19 19.14 8.19
C GLU A 718 -12.14 17.87 9.07
N GLY A 719 -11.57 17.94 10.28
CA GLY A 719 -11.47 16.80 11.19
C GLY A 719 -10.43 15.74 10.77
N ALA A 720 -9.71 15.98 9.67
CA ALA A 720 -8.69 15.10 9.15
C ALA A 720 -7.67 15.85 8.29
N PHE A 721 -6.57 15.18 7.96
CA PHE A 721 -5.51 15.70 7.11
C PHE A 721 -5.23 14.74 5.95
N TRP A 722 -5.33 15.24 4.72
CA TRP A 722 -4.88 14.52 3.53
C TRP A 722 -3.38 14.74 3.31
N LEU A 723 -2.62 13.65 3.29
CA LEU A 723 -1.17 13.66 3.10
C LEU A 723 -0.80 12.80 1.90
N ASN A 724 0.22 13.23 1.16
CA ASN A 724 0.93 12.40 0.19
C ASN A 724 2.43 12.43 0.54
N PRO A 725 2.85 11.66 1.57
CA PRO A 725 4.18 11.78 2.16
C PRO A 725 5.30 11.47 1.16
N GLY A 726 6.38 12.25 1.09
CA GLY A 726 7.58 11.85 0.37
C GLY A 726 8.54 11.06 1.27
N ASN A 727 9.52 10.36 0.69
CA ASN A 727 10.52 9.62 1.46
C ASN A 727 11.23 10.53 2.48
N LYS A 728 11.25 10.08 3.73
CA LYS A 728 11.79 10.73 4.94
C LYS A 728 11.19 12.09 5.29
N GLN A 729 10.23 12.61 4.55
CA GLN A 729 9.72 13.97 4.73
C GLN A 729 8.88 14.13 6.00
N GLY A 730 9.00 15.31 6.62
CA GLY A 730 8.25 15.70 7.80
C GLY A 730 7.14 16.71 7.48
N TYR A 731 5.97 16.48 8.05
CA TYR A 731 4.80 17.35 7.94
C TYR A 731 4.54 18.09 9.26
N ALA A 732 4.20 19.37 9.20
CA ALA A 732 3.80 20.14 10.37
C ALA A 732 2.28 20.28 10.34
N LEU A 733 1.60 19.58 11.24
CA LEU A 733 0.14 19.55 11.31
C LEU A 733 -0.31 20.31 12.56
N GLN A 734 -1.38 21.07 12.45
CA GLN A 734 -1.96 21.77 13.59
C GLN A 734 -3.44 21.43 13.70
N ILE A 735 -3.83 20.90 14.86
CA ILE A 735 -5.23 20.62 15.19
C ILE A 735 -5.82 21.82 15.93
N GLY A 736 -6.95 22.30 15.42
CA GLY A 736 -7.60 23.51 15.88
C GLY A 736 -7.02 24.79 15.27
N SER A 737 -7.79 25.88 15.39
CA SER A 737 -7.43 27.19 14.86
C SER A 737 -7.94 28.31 15.78
N ASP A 738 -7.72 29.57 15.40
CA ASP A 738 -8.34 30.75 16.00
C ASP A 738 -9.75 31.03 15.43
N ALA A 739 -10.14 30.31 14.38
CA ALA A 739 -11.42 30.43 13.67
C ALA A 739 -12.48 29.52 14.28
N VAL A 740 -12.69 29.63 15.59
CA VAL A 740 -13.48 28.65 16.36
C VAL A 740 -14.95 29.01 16.46
N LEU A 741 -15.31 30.26 16.23
CA LEU A 741 -16.63 30.78 16.59
C LEU A 741 -17.70 30.29 15.61
N THR A 742 -18.80 29.80 16.17
CA THR A 742 -20.05 29.59 15.43
C THR A 742 -21.04 30.66 15.81
N VAL A 743 -21.55 31.36 14.82
CA VAL A 743 -22.52 32.44 14.97
C VAL A 743 -23.88 31.99 14.44
N ILE A 744 -24.92 32.16 15.24
CA ILE A 744 -26.31 31.92 14.85
C ILE A 744 -27.10 33.21 14.98
N GLY A 745 -27.86 33.57 13.95
CA GLY A 745 -28.72 34.75 13.93
C GLY A 745 -29.86 34.62 12.94
N THR A 746 -30.76 35.60 12.95
CA THR A 746 -31.89 35.69 12.03
C THR A 746 -31.77 36.98 11.20
N LEU A 747 -31.76 36.87 9.88
CA LEU A 747 -31.75 38.01 8.97
C LEU A 747 -33.17 38.45 8.62
N LEU A 748 -33.46 39.71 8.88
CA LEU A 748 -34.72 40.39 8.58
C LEU A 748 -34.48 41.56 7.62
N ASP A 749 -35.41 41.77 6.71
CA ASP A 749 -35.41 42.93 5.82
C ASP A 749 -35.79 44.21 6.60
N ARG A 750 -34.98 45.27 6.51
CA ARG A 750 -35.19 46.50 7.29
C ARG A 750 -36.46 47.26 6.93
N GLN A 751 -36.97 47.14 5.70
CA GLN A 751 -38.16 47.87 5.26
C GLN A 751 -39.46 47.16 5.65
N SER A 752 -39.48 45.83 5.53
CA SER A 752 -40.67 45.00 5.73
C SER A 752 -40.72 44.31 7.09
N GLY A 753 -39.59 44.19 7.79
CA GLY A 753 -39.46 43.41 9.03
C GLY A 753 -39.66 41.91 8.84
N SER A 754 -39.74 41.43 7.59
CA SER A 754 -39.96 40.01 7.26
C SER A 754 -38.62 39.27 7.21
N PRO A 755 -38.58 37.97 7.57
CA PRO A 755 -37.37 37.17 7.43
C PRO A 755 -36.95 37.02 5.97
N ILE A 756 -35.64 36.92 5.74
CA ILE A 756 -35.06 36.69 4.41
C ILE A 756 -34.88 35.19 4.20
N PRO A 757 -35.76 34.50 3.45
CA PRO A 757 -35.77 33.05 3.43
C PRO A 757 -34.98 32.49 2.24
N LEU A 758 -34.22 31.41 2.46
CA LEU A 758 -33.62 30.61 1.39
C LEU A 758 -32.64 31.39 0.50
N VAL A 759 -31.80 32.23 1.10
CA VAL A 759 -30.81 33.04 0.38
C VAL A 759 -29.40 32.65 0.82
N ALA A 760 -28.50 32.49 -0.15
CA ALA A 760 -27.07 32.30 0.10
C ALA A 760 -26.37 33.65 0.33
N GLY A 761 -25.30 33.65 1.11
CA GLY A 761 -24.50 34.84 1.35
C GLY A 761 -23.06 34.49 1.70
N THR A 762 -22.21 35.51 1.77
CA THR A 762 -20.80 35.40 2.11
C THR A 762 -20.46 36.27 3.31
N ALA A 763 -19.73 35.72 4.26
CA ALA A 763 -19.19 36.42 5.42
C ALA A 763 -17.72 36.76 5.15
N SER A 764 -17.42 38.04 4.94
CA SER A 764 -16.07 38.53 4.68
C SER A 764 -15.47 39.18 5.93
N TYR A 765 -14.30 38.71 6.36
CA TYR A 765 -13.58 39.29 7.49
C TYR A 765 -13.05 40.69 7.14
N LEU A 766 -13.35 41.67 7.99
CA LEU A 766 -12.95 43.08 7.83
C LEU A 766 -11.73 43.46 8.70
N GLY A 767 -11.15 42.51 9.43
CA GLY A 767 -9.97 42.74 10.27
C GLY A 767 -8.66 42.80 9.47
N THR A 768 -7.54 42.98 10.18
CA THR A 768 -6.19 43.06 9.58
C THR A 768 -5.60 41.69 9.21
N GLY A 769 -6.21 40.60 9.67
CA GLY A 769 -5.82 39.23 9.33
C GLY A 769 -6.40 38.76 8.00
N LYS A 770 -5.77 37.74 7.38
CA LYS A 770 -6.35 37.05 6.22
C LYS A 770 -7.27 35.92 6.68
N GLN A 771 -8.51 35.93 6.19
CA GLN A 771 -9.45 34.83 6.28
C GLN A 771 -10.26 34.78 4.98
N LEU A 772 -10.43 33.60 4.41
CA LEU A 772 -11.25 33.42 3.21
C LEU A 772 -12.72 33.72 3.54
N PRO A 773 -13.50 34.29 2.60
CA PRO A 773 -14.94 34.47 2.78
C PRO A 773 -15.61 33.13 3.09
N ILE A 774 -16.53 33.13 4.05
CA ILE A 774 -17.27 31.93 4.45
C ILE A 774 -18.68 32.02 3.88
N GLU A 775 -19.08 31.01 3.11
CA GLU A 775 -20.44 30.92 2.61
C GLU A 775 -21.42 30.49 3.70
N PHE A 776 -22.62 31.05 3.67
CA PHE A 776 -23.72 30.66 4.55
C PHE A 776 -25.05 30.75 3.79
N PHE A 777 -26.09 30.15 4.35
CA PHE A 777 -27.44 30.25 3.80
C PHE A 777 -28.46 30.51 4.90
N THR A 778 -29.57 31.16 4.55
CA THR A 778 -30.72 31.33 5.43
C THR A 778 -31.77 30.25 5.19
N ASN A 779 -32.40 29.76 6.26
CA ASN A 779 -33.55 28.87 6.12
C ASN A 779 -34.85 29.66 5.87
N ARG A 780 -36.00 28.96 5.82
CA ARG A 780 -37.33 29.59 5.58
C ARG A 780 -37.73 30.66 6.60
N ASN A 781 -37.12 30.68 7.77
CA ASN A 781 -37.39 31.65 8.83
C ASN A 781 -36.30 32.72 8.91
N GLY A 782 -35.42 32.83 7.91
CA GLY A 782 -34.30 33.77 7.91
C GLY A 782 -33.15 33.42 8.87
N LEU A 783 -33.20 32.25 9.51
CA LEU A 783 -32.14 31.80 10.42
C LEU A 783 -30.92 31.36 9.60
N PHE A 784 -29.75 31.81 10.00
CA PHE A 784 -28.46 31.38 9.46
C PHE A 784 -27.55 30.89 10.59
N ALA A 785 -26.60 30.04 10.21
CA ALA A 785 -25.47 29.66 11.05
C ALA A 785 -24.19 29.79 10.22
N ILE A 786 -23.15 30.37 10.81
CA ILE A 786 -21.83 30.51 10.20
C ILE A 786 -20.82 29.94 11.19
N SER A 787 -20.16 28.85 10.81
CA SER A 787 -19.08 28.25 11.58
C SER A 787 -17.73 28.70 11.01
N GLY A 788 -16.67 28.58 11.80
CA GLY A 788 -15.32 28.90 11.34
C GLY A 788 -14.96 30.38 11.43
N LEU A 789 -15.61 31.16 12.32
CA LEU A 789 -15.35 32.60 12.45
C LEU A 789 -14.24 32.88 13.48
N LYS A 790 -13.30 33.76 13.14
CA LYS A 790 -12.34 34.37 14.08
C LYS A 790 -12.97 35.55 14.83
N PRO A 791 -12.49 35.91 16.03
CA PRO A 791 -12.83 37.18 16.66
C PRO A 791 -12.54 38.38 15.73
N GLY A 792 -13.48 39.31 15.66
CA GLY A 792 -13.39 40.54 14.87
C GLY A 792 -14.66 40.84 14.09
N ARG A 793 -14.54 41.75 13.12
CA ARG A 793 -15.69 42.31 12.40
C ARG A 793 -15.88 41.64 11.05
N TYR A 794 -17.11 41.29 10.71
CA TYR A 794 -17.46 40.67 9.42
C TYR A 794 -18.53 41.46 8.69
N LYS A 795 -18.42 41.49 7.37
CA LYS A 795 -19.48 41.92 6.47
C LYS A 795 -20.18 40.68 5.94
N LEU A 796 -21.46 40.52 6.24
CA LEU A 796 -22.33 39.54 5.61
C LEU A 796 -22.92 40.18 4.35
N GLU A 797 -22.73 39.57 3.20
CA GLU A 797 -23.24 40.02 1.89
C GLU A 797 -24.11 38.92 1.30
N LEU A 798 -25.39 39.23 1.05
CA LEU A 798 -26.35 38.29 0.47
C LEU A 798 -26.29 38.30 -1.05
N ASP A 799 -26.43 37.13 -1.66
CA ASP A 799 -26.45 36.97 -3.11
C ASP A 799 -27.86 37.19 -3.68
N THR A 800 -28.29 38.46 -3.65
CA THR A 800 -29.60 38.91 -4.15
C THR A 800 -29.41 39.94 -5.27
N LYS A 801 -30.49 40.23 -6.03
CA LYS A 801 -30.46 41.19 -7.15
C LYS A 801 -29.95 42.58 -6.76
N GLU A 802 -30.20 43.00 -5.53
CA GLU A 802 -29.59 44.19 -4.92
C GLU A 802 -28.75 43.72 -3.74
N LYS A 803 -27.44 43.97 -3.76
CA LYS A 803 -26.52 43.48 -2.72
C LYS A 803 -26.89 44.02 -1.33
N GLN A 804 -27.61 43.21 -0.57
CA GLN A 804 -27.97 43.49 0.82
C GLN A 804 -26.82 43.10 1.74
N THR A 805 -26.47 43.97 2.69
CA THR A 805 -25.32 43.73 3.56
C THR A 805 -25.59 44.11 5.01
N VAL A 806 -25.02 43.35 5.94
CA VAL A 806 -25.03 43.66 7.38
C VAL A 806 -23.66 43.40 7.96
N THR A 807 -23.26 44.21 8.93
CA THR A 807 -21.98 44.04 9.62
C THR A 807 -22.21 43.47 11.00
N ILE A 808 -21.46 42.44 11.36
CA ILE A 808 -21.45 41.83 12.70
C ILE A 808 -20.09 42.06 13.35
N ASP A 809 -20.08 42.26 14.66
CA ASP A 809 -18.85 42.47 15.45
C ASP A 809 -18.77 41.37 16.50
N LEU A 810 -17.79 40.49 16.35
CA LEU A 810 -17.55 39.36 17.23
C LEU A 810 -16.41 39.73 18.18
N SER A 811 -16.76 40.11 19.41
CA SER A 811 -15.78 40.33 20.47
C SER A 811 -15.00 39.06 20.80
N GLU A 812 -13.79 39.20 21.38
CA GLU A 812 -13.00 38.10 21.99
C GLU A 812 -13.69 37.50 23.24
N GLN A 813 -14.98 37.19 23.17
CA GLN A 813 -15.71 36.59 24.29
C GLN A 813 -15.36 35.11 24.47
N GLN A 814 -15.57 34.62 25.70
CA GLN A 814 -15.25 33.25 26.13
C GLN A 814 -16.15 32.17 25.48
N GLU A 815 -17.32 32.53 24.95
CA GLU A 815 -18.27 31.57 24.38
C GLU A 815 -18.04 31.38 22.88
N VAL A 816 -17.80 30.12 22.49
CA VAL A 816 -17.54 29.72 21.10
C VAL A 816 -18.81 29.73 20.24
N LEU A 817 -19.97 29.53 20.86
CA LEU A 817 -21.29 29.64 20.21
C LEU A 817 -21.93 30.99 20.52
N ILE A 818 -22.02 31.87 19.53
CA ILE A 818 -22.57 33.23 19.68
C ILE A 818 -23.97 33.30 19.05
N ARG A 819 -24.95 33.78 19.82
CA ARG A 819 -26.31 34.04 19.31
C ARG A 819 -26.53 35.54 19.14
N LEU A 820 -26.57 36.02 17.89
CA LEU A 820 -26.72 37.44 17.56
C LEU A 820 -28.17 37.95 17.62
N GLY A 821 -29.15 37.05 17.69
CA GLY A 821 -30.57 37.42 17.65
C GLY A 821 -31.01 37.88 16.26
N GLU A 822 -31.81 38.95 16.18
CA GLU A 822 -32.31 39.51 14.93
C GLU A 822 -31.37 40.58 14.37
N LEU A 823 -31.01 40.44 13.09
CA LEU A 823 -30.14 41.33 12.35
C LEU A 823 -30.90 41.90 11.15
N TYR A 824 -30.79 43.21 10.94
CA TYR A 824 -31.51 43.92 9.89
C TYR A 824 -30.55 44.33 8.78
N VAL A 825 -30.72 43.74 7.61
CA VAL A 825 -29.96 44.07 6.38
C VAL A 825 -30.56 45.29 5.70
N ASP A 826 -29.67 46.15 5.20
CA ASP A 826 -30.00 47.38 4.46
C ASP A 826 -30.29 47.14 2.99
#